data_AF-A0A1H5ULL5-F1
#
_entry.id   AF-A0A1H5ULL5-F1
#
_cell.length_a   1.000
_cell.length_b   1.000
_cell.length_c   1.000
_cell.angle_alpha   90.00
_cell.angle_beta   90.00
_cell.angle_gamma   90.00
#
_symmetry.space_group_name_H-M   'P 1'
#
loop_
_entity.id
_entity.type
_entity.pdbx_description
1 polymer ?
#
loop_
_entity_poly.entity_id
_entity_poly.type
_entity_poly.pdbx_seq_one_letter_code
_entity_poly.pdbx_strand_id
1 'polypeptide(L)'
;MSLNVPQLPVDATGTSPPYRDECPSGPDRDATQHSHADSLPRLEHPPRQRRRTMCTAKGGEGPHPLRTMPILVPTSESQPVTTPAGPLQAIRARAGRALGRAAHWCERHPGWLIAVIFLLYVPAVLDASRHKPLWHDELYTYFLANAPTVKAMLAQSRSFDLNPPLIYLATRGSLHLFGQGAFATRLPEMLAFLVALLALFGFVRRRMGALFAFFAVCVVMQSDIFQLATEARPYALMYAGFLVALLAWQKATDGPAEHNSRRWALAVLPLAVAAMLLSHVFSLAPLAALIAAELFRSLRLRRFDWPVLLGLLLPLALTVLYGPLLSNHGAALYPAAFQPSGDVIFATYIHAIDREIIALLLTAAAVLGLLGVDHLRGGPPSHGHRWFFTQAEWFALGSVLALPLLLMVYLAIRQGAFFVRYAGIMVWAVAVLTAALLARWTMNREGAAAVPDPRAALLGSIIVLLMSGLPFVLPQQMTAHELIPTHANSEPKPEPCQACAITAQLDPTLPLVDASGLAFVEMNHRENDAVLSRLYYLTDAEASARIAHANIFERMPEVVQAFALHGHSEPYAAFMTRHRHFFLFGQHDYPEDWIIPKLIEDGARLQFLRTTHDGYWHDTELYEVWLPSQPVATTPLPRKP
;
A
#
# COMPACT_ATOMS: atom_id res chain seq x y z
N MET A 1 8.77 7.57 0.41
CA MET A 1 9.86 6.68 0.85
C MET A 1 11.19 7.24 0.38
N SER A 2 12.09 7.62 1.28
CA SER A 2 13.51 7.83 0.92
C SER A 2 14.12 6.48 0.54
N LEU A 3 15.01 6.45 -0.46
CA LEU A 3 15.66 5.21 -0.87
C LEU A 3 16.76 4.82 0.12
N ASN A 4 16.44 4.00 1.11
CA ASN A 4 17.45 3.39 1.97
C ASN A 4 18.16 2.24 1.23
N VAL A 5 19.28 2.57 0.60
CA VAL A 5 20.35 1.59 0.32
C VAL A 5 20.94 1.16 1.68
N PRO A 6 21.19 -0.14 1.94
CA PRO A 6 21.67 -0.57 3.25
C PRO A 6 23.10 -0.09 3.52
N GLN A 7 23.27 0.87 4.45
CA GLN A 7 24.58 1.17 4.99
C GLN A 7 24.99 0.10 6.01
N LEU A 8 26.22 -0.41 5.87
CA LEU A 8 26.83 -1.33 6.83
C LEU A 8 27.17 -0.58 8.14
N PRO A 9 27.05 -1.24 9.31
CA PRO A 9 27.21 -0.56 10.60
C PRO A 9 28.68 -0.21 10.88
N VAL A 10 28.91 1.04 11.26
CA VAL A 10 30.14 1.50 11.91
C VAL A 10 29.84 1.71 13.39
N ASP A 11 30.72 1.20 14.26
CA ASP A 11 30.53 1.22 15.72
C ASP A 11 30.43 2.64 16.29
N ALA A 12 29.48 2.84 17.21
CA ALA A 12 29.44 3.98 18.10
C ALA A 12 29.21 3.51 19.55
N THR A 13 30.26 3.59 20.37
CA THR A 13 30.21 3.31 21.80
C THR A 13 29.42 4.39 22.54
N GLY A 14 28.67 3.99 23.57
CA GLY A 14 27.63 4.84 24.16
C GLY A 14 28.13 5.87 25.19
N THR A 15 27.18 6.65 25.70
CA THR A 15 27.18 7.18 27.08
C THR A 15 25.75 7.59 27.48
N SER A 16 25.42 7.38 28.76
CA SER A 16 24.08 7.57 29.34
C SER A 16 24.08 8.78 30.33
N PRO A 17 22.93 9.22 30.89
CA PRO A 17 22.71 10.59 31.37
C PRO A 17 23.08 10.80 32.86
N PRO A 18 22.77 11.95 33.48
CA PRO A 18 21.51 12.11 34.26
C PRO A 18 20.97 13.58 34.21
N TYR A 19 20.08 14.15 35.05
CA TYR A 19 19.30 13.77 36.25
C TYR A 19 18.08 14.74 36.37
N ARG A 20 17.02 14.38 37.13
CA ARG A 20 16.02 15.27 37.81
C ARG A 20 14.96 15.95 36.96
N ASP A 21 13.77 16.29 37.46
CA ASP A 21 12.84 15.85 38.53
C ASP A 21 11.75 16.96 38.51
N GLU A 22 10.48 16.62 38.74
CA GLU A 22 9.60 17.27 39.73
C GLU A 22 8.11 17.05 39.40
N CYS A 23 7.36 16.83 40.47
CA CYS A 23 5.92 16.72 40.52
C CYS A 23 5.50 17.30 41.87
N PRO A 24 4.36 18.01 41.96
CA PRO A 24 3.54 17.73 43.15
C PRO A 24 2.02 17.75 42.91
N SER A 25 1.35 16.83 43.62
CA SER A 25 0.03 16.95 44.28
C SER A 25 -1.19 17.53 43.53
N GLY A 26 -2.26 16.72 43.42
CA GLY A 26 -3.65 17.19 43.41
C GLY A 26 -4.16 17.47 44.84
N PRO A 27 -5.43 17.19 45.20
CA PRO A 27 -6.57 16.72 44.40
C PRO A 27 -7.79 17.67 44.48
N ASP A 28 -8.91 17.34 43.82
CA ASP A 28 -10.18 17.40 44.54
C ASP A 28 -11.27 16.48 43.98
N ARG A 29 -12.27 16.19 44.81
CA ARG A 29 -13.46 15.39 44.47
C ARG A 29 -14.63 16.33 44.25
N ASP A 30 -15.54 15.98 43.35
CA ASP A 30 -16.95 16.04 43.75
C ASP A 30 -17.84 15.05 43.01
N ALA A 31 -18.94 14.68 43.65
CA ALA A 31 -19.90 13.71 43.14
C ALA A 31 -21.31 14.30 43.20
N THR A 32 -22.16 13.97 42.23
CA THR A 32 -23.60 14.01 42.45
C THR A 32 -24.33 13.01 41.56
N GLN A 33 -25.17 12.20 42.21
CA GLN A 33 -26.09 11.28 41.56
C GLN A 33 -27.38 12.03 41.21
N HIS A 34 -28.09 11.62 40.16
CA HIS A 34 -29.56 11.63 40.19
C HIS A 34 -30.11 10.40 39.46
N SER A 35 -31.16 9.83 40.06
CA SER A 35 -31.88 8.62 39.66
C SER A 35 -33.29 8.96 39.21
N HIS A 36 -33.90 8.11 38.35
CA HIS A 36 -35.32 7.70 38.32
C HIS A 36 -35.45 6.83 37.04
N ALA A 37 -35.83 5.54 37.04
CA ALA A 37 -36.99 4.83 37.60
C ALA A 37 -38.18 4.74 36.62
N ASP A 38 -38.91 3.61 36.68
CA ASP A 38 -40.13 3.24 35.93
C ASP A 38 -39.96 2.90 34.42
N SER A 39 -40.66 1.93 33.82
CA SER A 39 -41.56 0.88 34.36
C SER A 39 -41.73 -0.31 33.37
N LEU A 40 -42.20 -1.45 33.89
CA LEU A 40 -42.67 -2.67 33.19
C LEU A 40 -44.19 -2.84 33.47
N PRO A 41 -44.94 -3.86 32.98
CA PRO A 41 -44.73 -4.81 31.87
C PRO A 41 -45.95 -4.91 30.92
N ARG A 42 -45.94 -5.83 29.93
CA ARG A 42 -47.12 -6.68 29.67
C ARG A 42 -46.78 -8.02 29.00
N LEU A 43 -47.51 -9.06 29.40
CA LEU A 43 -47.45 -10.40 28.84
C LEU A 43 -48.41 -10.54 27.67
N GLU A 44 -48.08 -11.40 26.70
CA GLU A 44 -49.08 -12.17 25.94
C GLU A 44 -48.48 -13.54 25.54
N HIS A 45 -49.33 -14.58 25.51
CA HIS A 45 -48.94 -15.98 25.35
C HIS A 45 -49.74 -16.64 24.19
N PRO A 46 -49.40 -17.87 23.76
CA PRO A 46 -49.33 -18.22 22.33
C PRO A 46 -50.60 -18.91 21.80
N PRO A 47 -50.55 -19.42 20.55
CA PRO A 47 -51.11 -20.76 20.36
C PRO A 47 -50.36 -21.74 19.43
N ARG A 48 -50.62 -23.02 19.71
CA ARG A 48 -50.67 -24.19 18.79
C ARG A 48 -49.38 -24.88 18.34
N GLN A 49 -49.00 -25.86 19.16
CA GLN A 49 -48.47 -27.15 18.68
C GLN A 49 -49.41 -27.79 17.63
N ARG A 50 -48.83 -28.44 16.61
CA ARG A 50 -49.50 -29.53 15.87
C ARG A 50 -48.81 -30.86 16.18
N ARG A 51 -49.56 -31.82 16.70
CA ARG A 51 -49.14 -33.22 16.83
C ARG A 51 -48.91 -33.81 15.43
N ARG A 52 -47.89 -34.65 15.28
CA ARG A 52 -47.87 -35.73 14.26
C ARG A 52 -47.78 -37.09 14.97
N THR A 53 -48.41 -38.06 14.34
CA THR A 53 -48.83 -39.34 14.93
C THR A 53 -47.73 -40.41 14.92
N MET A 54 -47.85 -41.34 15.87
CA MET A 54 -47.18 -42.64 15.83
C MET A 54 -47.55 -43.42 14.56
N CYS A 55 -46.59 -44.19 14.04
CA CYS A 55 -46.87 -45.44 13.34
C CYS A 55 -46.18 -46.57 14.11
N THR A 56 -46.94 -47.61 14.46
CA THR A 56 -46.47 -48.82 15.14
C THR A 56 -46.34 -49.97 14.14
N ALA A 57 -45.27 -50.77 14.26
CA ALA A 57 -45.20 -52.09 13.64
C ALA A 57 -44.72 -53.11 14.69
N LYS A 58 -45.36 -54.29 14.74
CA LYS A 58 -45.06 -55.42 15.64
C LYS A 58 -44.33 -56.53 14.88
N GLY A 59 -43.59 -57.38 15.60
CA GLY A 59 -43.44 -58.80 15.27
C GLY A 59 -42.03 -59.36 15.43
N GLY A 60 -41.87 -60.41 16.26
CA GLY A 60 -40.64 -61.24 16.33
C GLY A 60 -40.25 -61.69 17.75
N GLU A 61 -40.67 -62.89 18.15
CA GLU A 61 -40.25 -63.58 19.39
C GLU A 61 -38.95 -64.39 19.09
N GLY A 62 -37.88 -64.38 19.90
CA GLY A 62 -37.65 -65.21 21.10
C GLY A 62 -36.76 -66.44 20.78
N PRO A 63 -36.15 -67.18 21.74
CA PRO A 63 -35.86 -66.91 23.16
C PRO A 63 -34.39 -67.24 23.60
N HIS A 64 -33.97 -66.82 24.81
CA HIS A 64 -33.36 -67.67 25.86
C HIS A 64 -32.82 -66.82 27.05
N PRO A 65 -32.90 -67.30 28.32
CA PRO A 65 -32.59 -66.49 29.50
C PRO A 65 -31.20 -66.79 30.11
N LEU A 66 -30.58 -65.77 30.70
CA LEU A 66 -29.49 -65.93 31.68
C LEU A 66 -29.78 -65.15 32.97
N ARG A 67 -29.38 -65.74 34.09
CA ARG A 67 -29.72 -65.29 35.45
C ARG A 67 -28.97 -64.03 35.89
N THR A 68 -29.64 -63.29 36.76
CA THR A 68 -29.19 -62.11 37.50
C THR A 68 -27.93 -62.31 38.34
N MET A 69 -27.10 -61.26 38.42
CA MET A 69 -26.43 -60.85 39.67
C MET A 69 -26.70 -59.37 39.93
N PRO A 70 -27.06 -58.96 41.16
CA PRO A 70 -27.21 -57.56 41.51
C PRO A 70 -25.84 -56.92 41.77
N ILE A 71 -25.43 -56.00 40.91
CA ILE A 71 -24.30 -55.12 41.20
C ILE A 71 -24.77 -54.12 42.26
N LEU A 72 -24.15 -54.14 43.45
CA LEU A 72 -24.30 -53.06 44.42
C LEU A 72 -23.90 -51.74 43.76
N VAL A 73 -24.81 -50.77 43.75
CA VAL A 73 -24.50 -49.38 43.41
C VAL A 73 -24.04 -48.68 44.69
N PRO A 74 -22.77 -48.28 44.84
CA PRO A 74 -22.39 -47.32 45.85
C PRO A 74 -22.83 -45.94 45.34
N THR A 75 -23.86 -45.37 45.94
CA THR A 75 -24.26 -43.99 45.69
C THR A 75 -23.19 -43.05 46.24
N SER A 76 -22.21 -42.75 45.38
CA SER A 76 -21.18 -41.74 45.59
C SER A 76 -21.30 -40.70 44.48
N GLU A 77 -22.32 -39.84 44.56
CA GLU A 77 -22.30 -38.56 43.85
C GLU A 77 -21.22 -37.68 44.48
N SER A 78 -19.97 -37.94 44.10
CA SER A 78 -18.92 -36.94 44.23
C SER A 78 -19.25 -35.82 43.24
N GLN A 79 -19.99 -34.81 43.72
CA GLN A 79 -20.09 -33.55 43.01
C GLN A 79 -18.67 -33.12 42.63
N PRO A 80 -18.41 -32.74 41.37
CA PRO A 80 -17.10 -32.26 40.98
C PRO A 80 -16.81 -31.02 41.81
N VAL A 81 -15.85 -31.12 42.74
CA VAL A 81 -15.41 -29.99 43.56
C VAL A 81 -14.88 -28.94 42.60
N THR A 82 -15.71 -27.93 42.32
CA THR A 82 -15.29 -26.76 41.57
C THR A 82 -14.35 -25.97 42.44
N THR A 83 -13.06 -26.30 42.37
CA THR A 83 -11.99 -25.47 42.92
C THR A 83 -12.22 -24.04 42.43
N PRO A 84 -12.25 -23.04 43.33
CA PRO A 84 -12.51 -21.66 42.93
C PRO A 84 -11.44 -21.25 41.93
N ALA A 85 -11.88 -20.84 40.74
CA ALA A 85 -10.99 -20.47 39.64
C ALA A 85 -9.99 -19.42 40.14
N GLY A 86 -8.69 -19.71 40.02
CA GLY A 86 -7.64 -18.83 40.55
C GLY A 86 -7.77 -17.41 39.98
N PRO A 87 -7.25 -16.37 40.68
CA PRO A 87 -7.52 -14.97 40.32
C PRO A 87 -7.23 -14.63 38.85
N LEU A 88 -6.18 -15.22 38.26
CA LEU A 88 -5.85 -15.09 36.85
C LEU A 88 -6.91 -15.69 35.91
N GLN A 89 -7.51 -16.84 36.27
CA GLN A 89 -8.61 -17.45 35.50
C GLN A 89 -9.88 -16.59 35.59
N ALA A 90 -10.18 -16.02 36.76
CA ALA A 90 -11.31 -15.11 36.92
C ALA A 90 -11.15 -13.82 36.07
N ILE A 91 -9.94 -13.26 36.03
CA ILE A 91 -9.59 -12.11 35.17
C ILE A 91 -9.75 -12.47 33.69
N ARG A 92 -9.14 -13.58 33.23
CA ARG A 92 -9.28 -14.08 31.84
C ARG A 92 -10.74 -14.33 31.46
N ALA A 93 -11.53 -14.94 32.34
CA ALA A 93 -12.95 -15.18 32.09
C ALA A 93 -13.74 -13.86 31.97
N ARG A 94 -13.41 -12.83 32.76
CA ARG A 94 -14.01 -11.48 32.64
C ARG A 94 -13.59 -10.79 31.34
N ALA A 95 -12.30 -10.82 31.00
CA ALA A 95 -11.76 -10.25 29.76
C ALA A 95 -12.36 -10.93 28.52
N GLY A 96 -12.36 -12.27 28.48
CA GLY A 96 -12.94 -13.06 27.38
C GLY A 96 -14.44 -12.83 27.18
N ARG A 97 -15.22 -12.59 28.26
CA ARG A 97 -16.64 -12.17 28.15
C ARG A 97 -16.81 -10.74 27.66
N ALA A 98 -15.91 -9.81 28.02
CA ALA A 98 -15.95 -8.44 27.52
C ALA A 98 -15.59 -8.39 26.02
N LEU A 99 -14.47 -8.99 25.64
CA LEU A 99 -14.02 -9.14 24.26
C LEU A 99 -15.05 -9.88 23.41
N GLY A 100 -15.65 -10.97 23.91
CA GLY A 100 -16.69 -11.71 23.20
C GLY A 100 -17.93 -10.87 22.89
N ARG A 101 -18.39 -10.04 23.83
CA ARG A 101 -19.52 -9.11 23.58
C ARG A 101 -19.18 -8.06 22.53
N ALA A 102 -18.00 -7.43 22.64
CA ALA A 102 -17.55 -6.43 21.66
C ALA A 102 -17.38 -7.05 20.26
N ALA A 103 -16.69 -8.18 20.17
CA ALA A 103 -16.41 -8.86 18.91
C ALA A 103 -17.71 -9.31 18.21
N HIS A 104 -18.64 -9.90 18.95
CA HIS A 104 -19.93 -10.33 18.41
C HIS A 104 -20.84 -9.16 18.02
N TRP A 105 -20.71 -8.00 18.68
CA TRP A 105 -21.39 -6.78 18.25
C TRP A 105 -20.81 -6.27 16.93
N CYS A 106 -19.48 -6.22 16.78
CA CYS A 106 -18.83 -5.82 15.52
C CYS A 106 -19.18 -6.75 14.35
N GLU A 107 -19.22 -8.07 14.55
CA GLU A 107 -19.65 -9.04 13.53
C GLU A 107 -21.07 -8.79 13.03
N ARG A 108 -21.98 -8.42 13.94
CA ARG A 108 -23.38 -8.08 13.60
C ARG A 108 -23.52 -6.71 12.95
N HIS A 109 -22.59 -5.78 13.17
CA HIS A 109 -22.65 -4.41 12.67
C HIS A 109 -21.42 -4.06 11.80
N PRO A 110 -21.24 -4.72 10.65
CA PRO A 110 -20.11 -4.46 9.74
C PRO A 110 -20.06 -3.01 9.24
N GLY A 111 -21.19 -2.30 9.23
CA GLY A 111 -21.25 -0.87 8.90
C GLY A 111 -20.48 0.01 9.89
N TRP A 112 -20.39 -0.37 11.16
CA TRP A 112 -19.55 0.34 12.14
C TRP A 112 -18.06 0.09 11.88
N LEU A 113 -17.66 -1.11 11.49
CA LEU A 113 -16.27 -1.39 11.08
C LEU A 113 -15.89 -0.58 9.84
N ILE A 114 -16.80 -0.46 8.86
CA ILE A 114 -16.63 0.42 7.70
C ILE A 114 -16.50 1.89 8.14
N ALA A 115 -17.37 2.37 9.04
CA ALA A 115 -17.28 3.74 9.57
C ALA A 115 -15.94 4.00 10.28
N VAL A 116 -15.39 3.01 11.00
CA VAL A 116 -14.05 3.09 11.60
C VAL A 116 -12.94 3.13 10.53
N ILE A 117 -13.05 2.36 9.43
CA ILE A 117 -12.12 2.48 8.29
C ILE A 117 -12.12 3.93 7.77
N PHE A 118 -13.29 4.51 7.52
CA PHE A 118 -13.41 5.91 7.07
C PHE A 118 -12.82 6.90 8.09
N LEU A 119 -13.13 6.72 9.37
CA LEU A 119 -12.68 7.61 10.47
C LEU A 119 -11.16 7.60 10.65
N LEU A 120 -10.48 6.49 10.34
CA LEU A 120 -9.01 6.39 10.39
C LEU A 120 -8.37 6.82 9.07
N TYR A 121 -8.98 6.41 7.95
CA TYR A 121 -8.44 6.62 6.61
C TYR A 121 -8.48 8.09 6.19
N VAL A 122 -9.66 8.73 6.28
CA VAL A 122 -9.87 10.08 5.71
C VAL A 122 -8.99 11.13 6.40
N PRO A 123 -8.90 11.22 7.73
CA PRO A 123 -8.01 12.17 8.40
C PRO A 123 -6.55 11.94 8.01
N ALA A 124 -6.09 10.68 7.94
CA ALA A 124 -4.70 10.34 7.63
C ALA A 124 -4.29 10.71 6.19
N VAL A 125 -5.14 10.46 5.19
CA VAL A 125 -4.81 10.83 3.80
C VAL A 125 -4.92 12.32 3.55
N LEU A 126 -5.84 13.01 4.22
CA LEU A 126 -5.91 14.47 4.19
C LEU A 126 -4.70 15.10 4.88
N ASP A 127 -4.23 14.54 5.99
CA ASP A 127 -3.04 15.00 6.71
C ASP A 127 -1.80 14.95 5.83
N ALA A 128 -1.46 13.74 5.36
CA ALA A 128 -0.28 13.51 4.54
C ALA A 128 -0.35 14.33 3.24
N SER A 129 -1.53 14.54 2.67
CA SER A 129 -1.69 15.36 1.47
C SER A 129 -1.52 16.87 1.69
N ARG A 130 -1.68 17.37 2.92
CA ARG A 130 -1.42 18.77 3.26
C ARG A 130 0.06 19.03 3.52
N HIS A 131 0.77 18.06 4.10
CA HIS A 131 2.15 18.23 4.54
C HIS A 131 3.21 17.77 3.52
N LYS A 132 2.87 16.88 2.59
CA LYS A 132 3.79 16.39 1.55
C LYS A 132 3.68 17.21 0.25
N PRO A 133 4.74 17.87 -0.25
CA PRO A 133 4.71 18.53 -1.57
C PRO A 133 4.58 17.50 -2.71
N LEU A 134 4.28 17.92 -3.93
CA LEU A 134 4.22 17.03 -5.09
C LEU A 134 5.66 16.76 -5.57
N TRP A 135 6.17 15.57 -5.29
CA TRP A 135 7.47 15.12 -5.81
C TRP A 135 7.40 14.85 -7.33
N HIS A 136 8.56 14.73 -7.97
CA HIS A 136 8.74 14.58 -9.42
C HIS A 136 7.68 13.70 -10.12
N ASP A 137 7.50 12.47 -9.62
CA ASP A 137 6.59 11.47 -10.19
C ASP A 137 5.11 11.94 -10.18
N GLU A 138 4.71 12.75 -9.19
CA GLU A 138 3.37 13.37 -9.12
C GLU A 138 3.26 14.64 -9.97
N LEU A 139 4.35 15.41 -10.11
CA LEU A 139 4.37 16.59 -10.98
C LEU A 139 4.15 16.21 -12.44
N TYR A 140 4.69 15.07 -12.89
CA TYR A 140 4.39 14.55 -14.24
C TYR A 140 2.89 14.27 -14.39
N THR A 141 2.24 13.64 -13.40
CA THR A 141 0.78 13.45 -13.41
C THR A 141 0.03 14.79 -13.46
N TYR A 142 0.45 15.78 -12.66
CA TYR A 142 -0.14 17.12 -12.59
C TYR A 142 -0.03 17.88 -13.92
N PHE A 143 1.17 17.97 -14.51
CA PHE A 143 1.40 18.68 -15.77
C PHE A 143 0.69 17.99 -16.94
N LEU A 144 0.73 16.65 -17.02
CA LEU A 144 0.01 15.89 -18.04
C LEU A 144 -1.51 16.10 -17.92
N ALA A 145 -2.07 16.05 -16.71
CA ALA A 145 -3.49 16.33 -16.48
C ALA A 145 -3.88 17.76 -16.90
N ASN A 146 -3.00 18.74 -16.68
CA ASN A 146 -3.17 20.14 -17.06
C ASN A 146 -2.89 20.46 -18.54
N ALA A 147 -2.43 19.51 -19.35
CA ALA A 147 -2.13 19.74 -20.77
C ALA A 147 -3.31 20.40 -21.52
N PRO A 148 -3.09 21.29 -22.52
CA PRO A 148 -4.17 22.12 -23.09
C PRO A 148 -5.37 21.34 -23.65
N THR A 149 -5.15 20.11 -24.13
CA THR A 149 -6.23 19.23 -24.60
C THR A 149 -5.97 17.78 -24.18
N VAL A 150 -7.03 16.96 -24.14
CA VAL A 150 -6.91 15.51 -23.93
C VAL A 150 -6.03 14.86 -25.02
N LYS A 151 -6.04 15.38 -26.26
CA LYS A 151 -5.14 14.91 -27.33
C LYS A 151 -3.67 15.18 -27.01
N ALA A 152 -3.35 16.35 -26.46
CA ALA A 152 -2.00 16.69 -26.03
C ALA A 152 -1.56 15.79 -24.85
N MET A 153 -2.39 15.68 -23.82
CA MET A 153 -2.18 14.76 -22.68
C MET A 153 -1.87 13.33 -23.14
N LEU A 154 -2.67 12.77 -24.06
CA LEU A 154 -2.46 11.41 -24.61
C LEU A 154 -1.19 11.27 -25.45
N ALA A 155 -0.68 12.34 -26.05
CA ALA A 155 0.57 12.33 -26.81
C ALA A 155 1.80 12.45 -25.89
N GLN A 156 1.70 13.32 -24.89
CA GLN A 156 2.73 13.55 -23.88
C GLN A 156 2.88 12.35 -22.93
N SER A 157 1.77 11.72 -22.48
CA SER A 157 1.84 10.55 -21.59
C SER A 157 2.55 9.36 -22.24
N ARG A 158 2.41 9.19 -23.56
CA ARG A 158 3.15 8.18 -24.35
C ARG A 158 4.64 8.47 -24.48
N SER A 159 5.08 9.67 -24.12
CA SER A 159 6.47 10.11 -24.29
C SER A 159 7.23 10.20 -22.96
N PHE A 160 6.56 10.62 -21.88
CA PHE A 160 7.23 11.09 -20.67
C PHE A 160 6.99 10.22 -19.41
N ASP A 161 5.79 9.70 -19.19
CA ASP A 161 5.44 8.92 -17.98
C ASP A 161 4.96 7.48 -18.29
N LEU A 162 4.67 7.20 -19.57
CA LEU A 162 4.39 5.86 -20.13
C LEU A 162 3.21 5.10 -19.49
N ASN A 163 2.33 5.77 -18.73
CA ASN A 163 1.14 5.15 -18.17
C ASN A 163 -0.10 5.24 -19.10
N PRO A 164 -1.03 4.28 -19.00
CA PRO A 164 -2.35 4.36 -19.65
C PRO A 164 -3.21 5.52 -19.08
N PRO A 165 -4.30 5.92 -19.76
CA PRO A 165 -4.81 7.28 -19.65
C PRO A 165 -5.73 7.59 -18.46
N LEU A 166 -6.17 6.61 -17.67
CA LEU A 166 -7.21 6.83 -16.66
C LEU A 166 -6.75 7.76 -15.53
N ILE A 167 -5.50 7.64 -15.09
CA ILE A 167 -4.94 8.50 -14.03
C ILE A 167 -5.00 9.97 -14.42
N TYR A 168 -4.46 10.36 -15.57
CA TYR A 168 -4.48 11.75 -16.02
C TYR A 168 -5.89 12.27 -16.29
N LEU A 169 -6.80 11.41 -16.81
CA LEU A 169 -8.21 11.77 -17.01
C LEU A 169 -8.92 12.03 -15.67
N ALA A 170 -8.70 11.18 -14.67
CA ALA A 170 -9.30 11.32 -13.36
C ALA A 170 -8.72 12.53 -12.61
N THR A 171 -7.40 12.74 -12.65
CA THR A 171 -6.74 13.92 -12.09
C THR A 171 -7.17 15.20 -12.80
N ARG A 172 -7.29 15.22 -14.13
CA ARG A 172 -7.83 16.38 -14.87
C ARG A 172 -9.26 16.72 -14.45
N GLY A 173 -10.11 15.71 -14.28
CA GLY A 173 -11.46 15.90 -13.75
C GLY A 173 -11.47 16.46 -12.33
N SER A 174 -10.59 15.96 -11.47
CA SER A 174 -10.42 16.43 -10.09
C SER A 174 -9.94 17.88 -10.03
N LEU A 175 -8.90 18.25 -10.78
CA LEU A 175 -8.37 19.61 -10.87
C LEU A 175 -9.43 20.60 -11.40
N HIS A 176 -10.30 20.17 -12.31
CA HIS A 176 -11.40 21.00 -12.81
C HIS A 176 -12.51 21.23 -11.78
N LEU A 177 -12.76 20.25 -10.89
CA LEU A 177 -13.81 20.32 -9.87
C LEU A 177 -13.36 21.00 -8.57
N PHE A 178 -12.10 20.81 -8.16
CA PHE A 178 -11.57 21.23 -6.85
C PHE A 178 -10.48 22.30 -6.93
N GLY A 179 -10.04 22.69 -8.13
CA GLY A 179 -8.97 23.66 -8.35
C GLY A 179 -7.58 23.01 -8.46
N GLN A 180 -6.57 23.85 -8.70
CA GLN A 180 -5.17 23.42 -8.78
C GLN A 180 -4.59 23.17 -7.38
N GLY A 181 -3.78 22.13 -7.22
CA GLY A 181 -3.03 21.87 -5.99
C GLY A 181 -2.90 20.39 -5.63
N ALA A 182 -2.06 20.09 -4.64
CA ALA A 182 -1.66 18.73 -4.28
C ALA A 182 -2.85 17.82 -3.92
N PHE A 183 -3.81 18.32 -3.13
CA PHE A 183 -5.02 17.58 -2.76
C PHE A 183 -5.83 17.15 -3.99
N ALA A 184 -6.17 18.08 -4.89
CA ALA A 184 -6.93 17.79 -6.09
C ALA A 184 -6.17 16.83 -7.04
N THR A 185 -4.83 16.93 -7.07
CA THR A 185 -3.97 16.02 -7.85
C THR A 185 -4.06 14.57 -7.34
N ARG A 186 -4.05 14.37 -6.02
CA ARG A 186 -4.05 13.08 -5.32
C ARG A 186 -5.43 12.46 -5.09
N LEU A 187 -6.49 13.26 -5.06
CA LEU A 187 -7.86 12.82 -4.73
C LEU A 187 -8.34 11.57 -5.50
N PRO A 188 -8.05 11.38 -6.81
CA PRO A 188 -8.41 10.15 -7.51
C PRO A 188 -7.81 8.88 -6.89
N GLU A 189 -6.53 8.91 -6.51
CA GLU A 189 -5.83 7.77 -5.91
C GLU A 189 -6.26 7.55 -4.45
N MET A 190 -6.58 8.60 -3.69
CA MET A 190 -7.22 8.46 -2.38
C MET A 190 -8.56 7.71 -2.48
N LEU A 191 -9.44 8.17 -3.37
CA LEU A 191 -10.75 7.52 -3.56
C LEU A 191 -10.59 6.08 -4.06
N ALA A 192 -9.61 5.82 -4.93
CA ALA A 192 -9.30 4.49 -5.40
C ALA A 192 -8.77 3.58 -4.28
N PHE A 193 -7.82 4.03 -3.46
CA PHE A 193 -7.29 3.23 -2.35
C PHE A 193 -8.39 2.89 -1.33
N LEU A 194 -9.30 3.83 -1.04
CA LEU A 194 -10.47 3.55 -0.22
C LEU A 194 -11.37 2.48 -0.84
N VAL A 195 -11.64 2.53 -2.15
CA VAL A 195 -12.37 1.47 -2.87
C VAL A 195 -11.64 0.13 -2.80
N ALA A 196 -10.31 0.12 -2.89
CA ALA A 196 -9.46 -1.06 -2.75
C ALA A 196 -9.60 -1.69 -1.34
N LEU A 197 -9.54 -0.90 -0.27
CA LEU A 197 -9.77 -1.35 1.11
C LEU A 197 -11.20 -1.93 1.31
N LEU A 198 -12.23 -1.26 0.78
CA LEU A 198 -13.61 -1.74 0.87
C LEU A 198 -13.85 -3.02 0.06
N ALA A 199 -13.18 -3.19 -1.07
CA ALA A 199 -13.22 -4.41 -1.88
C ALA A 199 -12.50 -5.58 -1.17
N LEU A 200 -11.34 -5.34 -0.55
CA LEU A 200 -10.64 -6.30 0.31
C LEU A 200 -11.54 -6.74 1.47
N PHE A 201 -12.16 -5.79 2.18
CA PHE A 201 -13.10 -6.08 3.26
C PHE A 201 -14.25 -6.96 2.77
N GLY A 202 -14.84 -6.63 1.62
CA GLY A 202 -15.89 -7.42 0.99
C GLY A 202 -15.47 -8.86 0.64
N PHE A 203 -14.23 -9.04 0.16
CA PHE A 203 -13.68 -10.33 -0.27
C PHE A 203 -13.38 -11.26 0.92
N VAL A 204 -12.72 -10.75 1.96
CA VAL A 204 -12.37 -11.53 3.15
C VAL A 204 -13.61 -11.84 3.99
N ARG A 205 -14.53 -10.88 4.15
CA ARG A 205 -15.72 -11.03 5.00
C ARG A 205 -16.61 -12.20 4.57
N ARG A 206 -16.67 -12.48 3.26
CA ARG A 206 -17.46 -13.59 2.68
C ARG A 206 -16.95 -14.98 3.05
N ARG A 207 -15.70 -15.11 3.53
CA ARG A 207 -15.11 -16.38 3.95
C ARG A 207 -14.88 -16.48 5.46
N MET A 208 -14.66 -15.36 6.15
CA MET A 208 -14.08 -15.36 7.49
C MET A 208 -14.78 -14.47 8.55
N GLY A 209 -15.83 -13.72 8.18
CA GLY A 209 -16.47 -12.77 9.09
C GLY A 209 -15.90 -11.35 8.99
N ALA A 210 -16.62 -10.40 9.58
CA ALA A 210 -16.37 -8.97 9.41
C ALA A 210 -15.11 -8.48 10.15
N LEU A 211 -14.76 -9.06 11.30
CA LEU A 211 -13.56 -8.67 12.04
C LEU A 211 -12.27 -9.19 11.41
N PHE A 212 -12.26 -10.38 10.82
CA PHE A 212 -11.09 -10.84 10.05
C PHE A 212 -10.89 -10.02 8.77
N ALA A 213 -11.98 -9.52 8.19
CA ALA A 213 -11.93 -8.59 7.06
C ALA A 213 -11.42 -7.19 7.48
N PHE A 214 -11.86 -6.69 8.64
CA PHE A 214 -11.34 -5.45 9.23
C PHE A 214 -9.85 -5.58 9.57
N PHE A 215 -9.44 -6.70 10.17
CA PHE A 215 -8.04 -7.00 10.46
C PHE A 215 -7.17 -6.97 9.20
N ALA A 216 -7.61 -7.61 8.10
CA ALA A 216 -6.90 -7.56 6.82
C ALA A 216 -6.79 -6.12 6.26
N VAL A 217 -7.82 -5.29 6.41
CA VAL A 217 -7.76 -3.86 6.06
C VAL A 217 -6.76 -3.10 6.93
N CYS A 218 -6.77 -3.32 8.25
CA CYS A 218 -5.82 -2.69 9.16
C CYS A 218 -4.37 -3.05 8.80
N VAL A 219 -4.09 -4.32 8.43
CA VAL A 219 -2.75 -4.76 7.99
C VAL A 219 -2.30 -3.98 6.76
N VAL A 220 -3.16 -3.81 5.75
CA VAL A 220 -2.83 -2.96 4.58
C VAL A 220 -2.60 -1.50 4.99
N MET A 221 -3.40 -0.96 5.89
CA MET A 221 -3.24 0.42 6.37
C MET A 221 -1.97 0.64 7.22
N GLN A 222 -1.39 -0.40 7.82
CA GLN A 222 -0.09 -0.37 8.51
C GLN A 222 1.11 -0.50 7.54
N SER A 223 0.89 -1.10 6.37
CA SER A 223 1.95 -1.40 5.40
C SER A 223 2.40 -0.17 4.60
N ASP A 224 3.62 -0.21 4.05
CA ASP A 224 4.17 0.92 3.30
C ASP A 224 3.48 1.19 1.95
N ILE A 225 2.58 0.30 1.47
CA ILE A 225 1.74 0.63 0.32
C ILE A 225 0.65 1.66 0.67
N PHE A 226 0.41 1.95 1.96
CA PHE A 226 -0.50 3.02 2.36
C PHE A 226 -0.05 4.41 1.85
N GLN A 227 1.25 4.64 1.63
CA GLN A 227 1.73 5.90 1.04
C GLN A 227 1.22 6.11 -0.40
N LEU A 228 0.86 5.04 -1.12
CA LEU A 228 0.28 5.11 -2.46
C LEU A 228 -1.18 5.59 -2.45
N ALA A 229 -1.81 5.69 -1.28
CA ALA A 229 -3.09 6.39 -1.11
C ALA A 229 -2.96 7.92 -1.20
N THR A 230 -1.74 8.45 -1.02
CA THR A 230 -1.43 9.88 -0.95
C THR A 230 -0.36 10.29 -1.95
N GLU A 231 -0.23 9.52 -3.04
CA GLU A 231 0.59 9.82 -4.20
C GLU A 231 -0.29 9.76 -5.45
N ALA A 232 -0.24 10.79 -6.29
CA ALA A 232 -0.92 10.87 -7.58
C ALA A 232 -0.24 9.99 -8.65
N ARG A 233 -0.09 8.69 -8.34
CA ARG A 233 0.53 7.67 -9.19
C ARG A 233 -0.43 6.49 -9.35
N PRO A 234 -0.50 5.83 -10.52
CA PRO A 234 -1.62 4.96 -10.94
C PRO A 234 -1.81 3.63 -10.16
N TYR A 235 -1.16 3.47 -9.01
CA TYR A 235 -1.14 2.23 -8.24
C TYR A 235 -2.44 1.98 -7.49
N ALA A 236 -3.07 2.97 -6.87
CA ALA A 236 -4.29 2.72 -6.10
C ALA A 236 -5.51 2.51 -7.02
N LEU A 237 -5.58 3.20 -8.16
CA LEU A 237 -6.53 2.88 -9.25
C LEU A 237 -6.34 1.44 -9.77
N MET A 238 -5.10 0.99 -9.96
CA MET A 238 -4.81 -0.41 -10.31
C MET A 238 -5.27 -1.38 -9.20
N TYR A 239 -4.97 -1.11 -7.92
CA TYR A 239 -5.37 -1.96 -6.80
C TYR A 239 -6.90 -2.00 -6.62
N ALA A 240 -7.59 -0.87 -6.80
CA ALA A 240 -9.04 -0.78 -6.78
C ALA A 240 -9.66 -1.64 -7.88
N GLY A 241 -9.20 -1.48 -9.12
CA GLY A 241 -9.64 -2.30 -10.25
C GLY A 241 -9.40 -3.80 -10.01
N PHE A 242 -8.22 -4.17 -9.50
CA PHE A 242 -7.89 -5.56 -9.16
C PHE A 242 -8.82 -6.15 -8.10
N LEU A 243 -8.99 -5.47 -6.96
CA LEU A 243 -9.74 -6.02 -5.82
C LEU A 243 -11.24 -6.01 -6.05
N VAL A 244 -11.77 -5.01 -6.78
CA VAL A 244 -13.16 -5.02 -7.23
C VAL A 244 -13.37 -6.15 -8.24
N ALA A 245 -12.42 -6.41 -9.15
CA ALA A 245 -12.47 -7.57 -10.05
C ALA A 245 -12.38 -8.91 -9.28
N LEU A 246 -11.51 -9.03 -8.28
CA LEU A 246 -11.39 -10.23 -7.42
C LEU A 246 -12.67 -10.50 -6.62
N LEU A 247 -13.27 -9.45 -6.04
CA LEU A 247 -14.55 -9.54 -5.32
C LEU A 247 -15.73 -9.86 -6.26
N ALA A 248 -15.75 -9.26 -7.45
CA ALA A 248 -16.74 -9.56 -8.48
C ALA A 248 -16.60 -11.02 -8.96
N TRP A 249 -15.38 -11.48 -9.23
CA TRP A 249 -15.09 -12.86 -9.59
C TRP A 249 -15.51 -13.84 -8.49
N GLN A 250 -15.20 -13.57 -7.23
CA GLN A 250 -15.68 -14.36 -6.09
C GLN A 250 -17.21 -14.44 -6.06
N LYS A 251 -17.92 -13.30 -6.17
CA LYS A 251 -19.39 -13.26 -6.20
C LYS A 251 -20.01 -13.95 -7.42
N ALA A 252 -19.35 -13.89 -8.58
CA ALA A 252 -19.84 -14.51 -9.81
C ALA A 252 -19.68 -16.05 -9.81
N THR A 253 -18.70 -16.55 -9.05
CA THR A 253 -18.35 -17.98 -8.95
C THR A 253 -18.92 -18.68 -7.70
N ASP A 254 -19.33 -17.93 -6.68
CA ASP A 254 -20.01 -18.39 -5.45
C ASP A 254 -21.48 -18.87 -5.66
N GLY A 255 -21.67 -19.79 -6.60
CA GLY A 255 -22.91 -20.57 -6.76
C GLY A 255 -24.17 -19.77 -7.17
N PRO A 256 -25.33 -20.46 -7.22
CA PRO A 256 -26.59 -19.85 -7.68
C PRO A 256 -27.39 -19.12 -6.60
N ALA A 257 -26.83 -18.92 -5.39
CA ALA A 257 -27.59 -18.51 -4.21
C ALA A 257 -28.32 -17.15 -4.35
N GLU A 258 -27.78 -16.23 -5.17
CA GLU A 258 -28.42 -14.95 -5.49
C GLU A 258 -28.20 -14.60 -6.96
N HIS A 259 -29.17 -14.92 -7.83
CA HIS A 259 -29.13 -14.63 -9.28
C HIS A 259 -28.84 -13.16 -9.60
N ASN A 260 -29.38 -12.23 -8.80
CA ASN A 260 -29.12 -10.80 -8.93
C ASN A 260 -27.68 -10.42 -8.55
N SER A 261 -27.10 -11.05 -7.53
CA SER A 261 -25.72 -10.84 -7.09
C SER A 261 -24.73 -11.26 -8.18
N ARG A 262 -24.98 -12.40 -8.82
CA ARG A 262 -24.18 -12.87 -9.98
C ARG A 262 -24.30 -11.94 -11.20
N ARG A 263 -25.50 -11.41 -11.49
CA ARG A 263 -25.70 -10.43 -12.58
C ARG A 263 -24.90 -9.16 -12.35
N TRP A 264 -24.97 -8.58 -11.15
CA TRP A 264 -24.16 -7.41 -10.78
C TRP A 264 -22.67 -7.68 -10.85
N ALA A 265 -22.23 -8.83 -10.32
CA ALA A 265 -20.83 -9.25 -10.39
C ALA A 265 -20.31 -9.34 -11.83
N LEU A 266 -21.07 -9.94 -12.75
CA LEU A 266 -20.71 -10.04 -14.16
C LEU A 266 -20.71 -8.70 -14.91
N ALA A 267 -21.52 -7.72 -14.47
CA ALA A 267 -21.49 -6.37 -15.03
C ALA A 267 -20.29 -5.56 -14.50
N VAL A 268 -19.95 -5.71 -13.22
CA VAL A 268 -18.83 -5.00 -12.57
C VAL A 268 -17.47 -5.55 -12.99
N LEU A 269 -17.34 -6.87 -13.19
CA LEU A 269 -16.07 -7.53 -13.52
C LEU A 269 -15.32 -6.89 -14.72
N PRO A 270 -15.91 -6.76 -15.92
CA PRO A 270 -15.22 -6.14 -17.06
C PRO A 270 -14.92 -4.66 -16.86
N LEU A 271 -15.75 -3.92 -16.11
CA LEU A 271 -15.52 -2.52 -15.80
C LEU A 271 -14.32 -2.35 -14.85
N ALA A 272 -14.21 -3.21 -13.84
CA ALA A 272 -13.09 -3.21 -12.89
C ALA A 272 -11.77 -3.60 -13.57
N VAL A 273 -11.79 -4.61 -14.44
CA VAL A 273 -10.62 -5.00 -15.25
C VAL A 273 -10.26 -3.90 -16.26
N ALA A 274 -11.24 -3.25 -16.90
CA ALA A 274 -10.99 -2.12 -17.79
C ALA A 274 -10.36 -0.92 -17.05
N ALA A 275 -10.87 -0.57 -15.86
CA ALA A 275 -10.29 0.49 -15.03
C ALA A 275 -8.84 0.15 -14.65
N MET A 276 -8.58 -1.08 -14.21
CA MET A 276 -7.24 -1.57 -13.89
C MET A 276 -6.29 -1.40 -15.09
N LEU A 277 -6.63 -1.96 -16.26
CA LEU A 277 -5.82 -1.86 -17.49
C LEU A 277 -5.65 -0.41 -17.99
N LEU A 278 -6.62 0.47 -17.79
CA LEU A 278 -6.49 1.88 -18.15
C LEU A 278 -5.73 2.70 -17.11
N SER A 279 -5.31 2.13 -15.98
CA SER A 279 -4.53 2.81 -14.95
C SER A 279 -3.02 2.65 -15.15
N HIS A 280 -2.52 1.41 -15.24
CA HIS A 280 -1.08 1.11 -15.25
C HIS A 280 -0.76 -0.11 -16.12
N VAL A 281 0.33 -0.09 -16.87
CA VAL A 281 0.74 -1.19 -17.78
C VAL A 281 0.97 -2.52 -17.04
N PHE A 282 1.42 -2.49 -15.79
CA PHE A 282 1.66 -3.69 -14.97
C PHE A 282 0.38 -4.45 -14.60
N SER A 283 -0.80 -3.87 -14.82
CA SER A 283 -2.12 -4.51 -14.63
C SER A 283 -2.32 -5.83 -15.39
N LEU A 284 -1.52 -6.08 -16.44
CA LEU A 284 -1.51 -7.37 -17.13
C LEU A 284 -1.14 -8.54 -16.20
N ALA A 285 -0.26 -8.32 -15.22
CA ALA A 285 0.20 -9.34 -14.28
C ALA A 285 -0.91 -9.80 -13.30
N PRO A 286 -1.59 -8.92 -12.55
CA PRO A 286 -2.73 -9.32 -11.72
C PRO A 286 -3.94 -9.80 -12.54
N LEU A 287 -4.15 -9.30 -13.77
CA LEU A 287 -5.15 -9.87 -14.67
C LEU A 287 -4.82 -11.32 -15.06
N ALA A 288 -3.56 -11.60 -15.42
CA ALA A 288 -3.12 -12.95 -15.74
C ALA A 288 -3.30 -13.90 -14.55
N ALA A 289 -3.07 -13.44 -13.31
CA ALA A 289 -3.34 -14.20 -12.09
C ALA A 289 -4.83 -14.56 -11.93
N LEU A 290 -5.76 -13.63 -12.20
CA LEU A 290 -7.21 -13.91 -12.17
C LEU A 290 -7.65 -14.86 -13.31
N ILE A 291 -7.14 -14.66 -14.52
CA ILE A 291 -7.42 -15.55 -15.66
C ILE A 291 -6.91 -16.95 -15.37
N ALA A 292 -5.69 -17.11 -14.86
CA ALA A 292 -5.12 -18.41 -14.51
C ALA A 292 -5.91 -19.09 -13.38
N ALA A 293 -6.38 -18.34 -12.37
CA ALA A 293 -7.25 -18.86 -11.32
C ALA A 293 -8.63 -19.32 -11.86
N GLU A 294 -9.24 -18.57 -12.77
CA GLU A 294 -10.50 -18.95 -13.42
C GLU A 294 -10.35 -20.15 -14.36
N LEU A 295 -9.24 -20.25 -15.09
CA LEU A 295 -8.91 -21.41 -15.90
C LEU A 295 -8.66 -22.63 -15.02
N PHE A 296 -7.89 -22.50 -13.94
CA PHE A 296 -7.70 -23.56 -12.95
C PHE A 296 -9.04 -24.03 -12.38
N ARG A 297 -9.92 -23.10 -11.98
CA ARG A 297 -11.29 -23.40 -11.52
C ARG A 297 -12.10 -24.16 -12.58
N SER A 298 -12.12 -23.66 -13.81
CA SER A 298 -12.85 -24.24 -14.94
C SER A 298 -12.37 -25.65 -15.30
N LEU A 299 -11.05 -25.88 -15.30
CA LEU A 299 -10.45 -27.20 -15.54
C LEU A 299 -10.77 -28.18 -14.40
N ARG A 300 -10.69 -27.74 -13.14
CA ARG A 300 -11.04 -28.56 -11.96
C ARG A 300 -12.52 -28.94 -11.93
N LEU A 301 -13.41 -28.03 -12.33
CA LEU A 301 -14.86 -28.26 -12.42
C LEU A 301 -15.29 -28.90 -13.76
N ARG A 302 -14.36 -29.09 -14.71
CA ARG A 302 -14.62 -29.54 -16.09
C ARG A 302 -15.73 -28.74 -16.80
N ARG A 303 -15.85 -27.46 -16.47
CA ARG A 303 -16.89 -26.55 -16.99
C ARG A 303 -16.36 -25.13 -17.02
N PHE A 304 -16.36 -24.53 -18.20
CA PHE A 304 -16.03 -23.12 -18.39
C PHE A 304 -17.22 -22.22 -18.04
N ASP A 305 -16.98 -21.16 -17.29
CA ASP A 305 -17.94 -20.08 -17.07
C ASP A 305 -17.67 -18.95 -18.08
N TRP A 306 -18.21 -19.11 -19.29
CA TRP A 306 -18.01 -18.18 -20.40
C TRP A 306 -18.33 -16.71 -20.05
N PRO A 307 -19.43 -16.37 -19.34
CA PRO A 307 -19.64 -15.01 -18.84
C PRO A 307 -18.49 -14.45 -17.99
N VAL A 308 -17.90 -15.25 -17.09
CA VAL A 308 -16.76 -14.81 -16.26
C VAL A 308 -15.51 -14.64 -17.12
N LEU A 309 -15.21 -15.61 -17.99
CA LEU A 309 -14.07 -15.54 -18.90
C LEU A 309 -14.15 -14.34 -19.85
N LEU A 310 -15.33 -14.07 -20.44
CA LEU A 310 -15.56 -12.87 -21.26
C LEU A 310 -15.40 -11.59 -20.45
N GLY A 311 -15.86 -11.57 -19.19
CA GLY A 311 -15.64 -10.44 -18.27
C GLY A 311 -14.16 -10.15 -17.98
N LEU A 312 -13.30 -11.18 -17.96
CA LEU A 312 -11.85 -11.04 -17.81
C LEU A 312 -11.13 -10.71 -19.13
N LEU A 313 -11.58 -11.28 -20.25
CA LEU A 313 -10.86 -11.24 -21.53
C LEU A 313 -11.26 -10.07 -22.43
N LEU A 314 -12.53 -9.64 -22.48
CA LEU A 314 -12.96 -8.55 -23.35
C LEU A 314 -12.20 -7.22 -23.11
N PRO A 315 -11.89 -6.82 -21.85
CA PRO A 315 -11.11 -5.61 -21.59
C PRO A 315 -9.67 -5.66 -22.11
N LEU A 316 -9.11 -6.83 -22.45
CA LEU A 316 -7.78 -6.92 -23.07
C LEU A 316 -7.70 -6.16 -24.39
N ALA A 317 -8.82 -5.90 -25.08
CA ALA A 317 -8.84 -5.05 -26.27
C ALA A 317 -8.28 -3.63 -26.00
N LEU A 318 -8.39 -3.12 -24.76
CA LEU A 318 -7.86 -1.82 -24.35
C LEU A 318 -6.32 -1.76 -24.35
N THR A 319 -5.64 -2.92 -24.29
CA THR A 319 -4.18 -3.02 -24.37
C THR A 319 -3.61 -2.60 -25.73
N VAL A 320 -4.46 -2.41 -26.76
CA VAL A 320 -4.07 -1.74 -28.01
C VAL A 320 -3.46 -0.35 -27.77
N LEU A 321 -3.86 0.31 -26.68
CA LEU A 321 -3.30 1.60 -26.24
C LEU A 321 -1.85 1.51 -25.75
N TYR A 322 -1.35 0.31 -25.42
CA TYR A 322 -0.03 0.11 -24.84
C TYR A 322 1.10 0.10 -25.89
N GLY A 323 0.80 -0.12 -27.18
CA GLY A 323 1.82 -0.24 -28.23
C GLY A 323 2.85 0.91 -28.21
N PRO A 324 2.41 2.19 -28.24
CA PRO A 324 3.30 3.34 -28.13
C PRO A 324 4.02 3.49 -26.78
N LEU A 325 3.44 2.96 -25.69
CA LEU A 325 4.06 3.01 -24.35
C LEU A 325 5.25 2.05 -24.30
N LEU A 326 5.05 0.82 -24.79
CA LEU A 326 6.04 -0.24 -24.79
C LEU A 326 7.18 0.01 -25.78
N SER A 327 6.90 0.61 -26.95
CA SER A 327 7.94 0.98 -27.91
C SER A 327 8.92 2.00 -27.33
N ASN A 328 8.40 2.97 -26.57
CA ASN A 328 9.20 4.06 -26.01
C ASN A 328 9.94 3.64 -24.73
N HIS A 329 9.39 2.68 -23.97
CA HIS A 329 10.08 2.11 -22.81
C HIS A 329 11.31 1.26 -23.19
N GLY A 330 11.29 0.62 -24.37
CA GLY A 330 12.34 -0.30 -24.81
C GLY A 330 13.73 0.32 -25.09
N ALA A 331 13.85 1.65 -25.00
CA ALA A 331 15.11 2.39 -25.18
C ALA A 331 15.72 2.92 -23.88
N ALA A 332 15.07 2.70 -22.73
CA ALA A 332 15.56 3.18 -21.43
C ALA A 332 16.78 2.36 -20.95
N LEU A 333 17.84 3.07 -20.55
CA LEU A 333 19.00 2.53 -19.85
C LEU A 333 18.89 2.89 -18.37
N TYR A 334 19.16 1.91 -17.51
CA TYR A 334 19.15 2.08 -16.06
C TYR A 334 20.49 1.65 -15.45
N PRO A 335 21.01 2.41 -14.45
CA PRO A 335 22.18 2.01 -13.67
C PRO A 335 22.02 0.62 -13.05
N ALA A 336 23.15 -0.10 -12.90
CA ALA A 336 23.15 -1.42 -12.28
C ALA A 336 22.58 -1.41 -10.85
N ALA A 337 22.68 -0.28 -10.13
CA ALA A 337 22.15 -0.10 -8.78
C ALA A 337 20.62 -0.25 -8.66
N PHE A 338 19.85 -0.05 -9.73
CA PHE A 338 18.40 -0.26 -9.73
C PHE A 338 17.96 -1.60 -10.32
N GLN A 339 18.89 -2.38 -10.88
CA GLN A 339 18.55 -3.68 -11.43
C GLN A 339 18.31 -4.67 -10.27
N PRO A 340 17.24 -5.50 -10.32
CA PRO A 340 16.92 -6.38 -9.21
C PRO A 340 17.98 -7.46 -8.99
N SER A 341 18.50 -7.54 -7.77
CA SER A 341 19.44 -8.56 -7.29
C SER A 341 18.76 -9.60 -6.39
N GLY A 342 19.48 -10.66 -6.02
CA GLY A 342 19.00 -11.64 -5.04
C GLY A 342 18.66 -11.02 -3.69
N ASP A 343 19.46 -10.04 -3.25
CA ASP A 343 19.24 -9.32 -1.99
C ASP A 343 18.03 -8.39 -2.07
N VAL A 344 17.82 -7.70 -3.21
CA VAL A 344 16.62 -6.89 -3.46
C VAL A 344 15.35 -7.74 -3.46
N ILE A 345 15.40 -8.94 -4.06
CA ILE A 345 14.29 -9.90 -4.02
C ILE A 345 14.00 -10.31 -2.58
N PHE A 346 15.02 -10.73 -1.82
CA PHE A 346 14.86 -11.16 -0.43
C PHE A 346 14.31 -10.03 0.46
N ALA A 347 14.94 -8.85 0.41
CA ALA A 347 14.52 -7.67 1.16
C ALA A 347 13.08 -7.27 0.84
N THR A 348 12.68 -7.30 -0.44
CA THR A 348 11.30 -6.99 -0.88
C THR A 348 10.27 -7.91 -0.23
N TYR A 349 10.55 -9.22 -0.13
CA TYR A 349 9.64 -10.17 0.53
C TYR A 349 9.66 -10.07 2.05
N ILE A 350 10.82 -9.83 2.68
CA ILE A 350 10.93 -9.64 4.13
C ILE A 350 10.19 -8.36 4.58
N HIS A 351 10.40 -7.24 3.89
CA HIS A 351 9.75 -5.94 4.15
C HIS A 351 8.24 -5.95 3.95
N ALA A 352 7.70 -7.01 3.34
CA ALA A 352 6.27 -7.21 3.14
C ALA A 352 5.65 -8.20 4.13
N ILE A 353 6.41 -8.74 5.08
CA ILE A 353 5.92 -9.68 6.10
C ILE A 353 6.46 -9.42 7.52
N ASP A 354 7.46 -8.56 7.70
CA ASP A 354 8.12 -8.34 9.00
C ASP A 354 7.17 -7.70 10.03
N ARG A 355 6.45 -6.64 9.63
CA ARG A 355 5.42 -5.99 10.44
C ARG A 355 4.27 -6.94 10.76
N GLU A 356 3.89 -7.77 9.80
CA GLU A 356 2.82 -8.77 9.90
C GLU A 356 3.19 -9.90 10.86
N ILE A 357 4.45 -10.37 10.83
CA ILE A 357 4.99 -11.35 11.79
C ILE A 357 4.98 -10.74 13.20
N ILE A 358 5.44 -9.50 13.37
CA ILE A 358 5.41 -8.81 14.67
C ILE A 358 3.96 -8.66 15.16
N ALA A 359 3.03 -8.21 14.31
CA ALA A 359 1.62 -8.08 14.63
C ALA A 359 0.99 -9.43 15.04
N LEU A 360 1.30 -10.52 14.31
CA LEU A 360 0.85 -11.87 14.64
C LEU A 360 1.41 -12.37 15.98
N LEU A 361 2.70 -12.14 16.27
CA LEU A 361 3.34 -12.53 17.52
C LEU A 361 2.75 -11.77 18.72
N LEU A 362 2.57 -10.45 18.59
CA LEU A 362 1.90 -9.62 19.61
C LEU A 362 0.44 -10.03 19.80
N THR A 363 -0.27 -10.36 18.72
CA THR A 363 -1.65 -10.87 18.79
C THR A 363 -1.72 -12.22 19.49
N ALA A 364 -0.80 -13.14 19.18
CA ALA A 364 -0.69 -14.43 19.85
C ALA A 364 -0.40 -14.25 21.36
N ALA A 365 0.52 -13.35 21.72
CA ALA A 365 0.79 -13.01 23.11
C ALA A 365 -0.43 -12.43 23.84
N ALA A 366 -1.20 -11.54 23.19
CA ALA A 366 -2.44 -10.98 23.74
C ALA A 366 -3.53 -12.05 23.92
N VAL A 367 -3.69 -12.97 22.96
CA VAL A 367 -4.60 -14.12 23.07
C VAL A 367 -4.19 -15.05 24.21
N LEU A 368 -2.90 -15.38 24.35
CA LEU A 368 -2.39 -16.18 25.47
C LEU A 368 -2.60 -15.48 26.83
N GLY A 369 -2.38 -14.17 26.90
CA GLY A 369 -2.60 -13.36 28.09
C GLY A 369 -4.07 -13.34 28.52
N LEU A 370 -4.95 -12.95 27.61
CA LEU A 370 -6.35 -12.58 27.91
C LEU A 370 -7.36 -13.73 27.75
N LEU A 371 -7.12 -14.66 26.83
CA LEU A 371 -8.04 -15.78 26.51
C LEU A 371 -7.47 -17.14 26.94
N GLY A 372 -6.14 -17.31 26.92
CA GLY A 372 -5.45 -18.52 27.36
C GLY A 372 -5.10 -19.51 26.23
N VAL A 373 -4.24 -20.48 26.54
CA VAL A 373 -3.58 -21.36 25.55
C VAL A 373 -4.53 -22.13 24.63
N ASP A 374 -5.72 -22.51 25.12
CA ASP A 374 -6.70 -23.25 24.32
C ASP A 374 -7.20 -22.48 23.09
N HIS A 375 -7.08 -21.14 23.11
CA HIS A 375 -7.48 -20.27 22.01
C HIS A 375 -6.40 -20.12 20.91
N LEU A 376 -5.20 -20.68 21.09
CA LEU A 376 -4.18 -20.82 20.02
C LEU A 376 -4.05 -22.25 19.47
N ARG A 377 -4.88 -23.20 19.96
CA ARG A 377 -4.86 -24.59 19.52
C ARG A 377 -5.74 -24.77 18.29
N GLY A 378 -5.23 -24.35 17.13
CA GLY A 378 -5.92 -24.45 15.84
C GLY A 378 -6.49 -25.86 15.56
N GLY A 379 -7.82 -25.98 15.58
CA GLY A 379 -8.52 -27.27 15.40
C GLY A 379 -8.63 -27.72 13.93
N PRO A 380 -8.86 -29.01 13.65
CA PRO A 380 -9.25 -29.44 12.31
C PRO A 380 -10.62 -28.85 11.93
N PRO A 381 -10.80 -28.32 10.70
CA PRO A 381 -12.08 -27.76 10.29
C PRO A 381 -13.15 -28.85 10.18
N SER A 382 -14.29 -28.60 10.80
CA SER A 382 -15.51 -29.37 10.65
C SER A 382 -16.09 -29.20 9.24
N HIS A 383 -16.40 -30.31 8.56
CA HIS A 383 -17.02 -30.37 7.22
C HIS A 383 -16.15 -29.96 6.01
N GLY A 384 -15.22 -30.85 5.64
CA GLY A 384 -14.80 -31.09 4.24
C GLY A 384 -13.88 -30.04 3.58
N HIS A 385 -14.01 -28.76 3.93
CA HIS A 385 -13.14 -27.70 3.43
C HIS A 385 -11.93 -27.56 4.35
N ARG A 386 -10.73 -27.86 3.83
CA ARG A 386 -9.48 -27.80 4.62
C ARG A 386 -9.04 -26.38 4.98
N TRP A 387 -9.56 -25.36 4.28
CA TRP A 387 -9.17 -23.94 4.40
C TRP A 387 -10.37 -23.01 4.09
N PHE A 388 -10.29 -21.75 4.53
CA PHE A 388 -11.37 -20.75 4.42
C PHE A 388 -11.75 -20.35 2.98
N PHE A 389 -10.75 -20.22 2.11
CA PHE A 389 -10.94 -19.91 0.70
C PHE A 389 -10.94 -21.18 -0.15
N THR A 390 -11.62 -21.12 -1.30
CA THR A 390 -11.60 -22.17 -2.32
C THR A 390 -10.20 -22.33 -2.92
N GLN A 391 -9.96 -23.47 -3.57
CA GLN A 391 -8.67 -23.74 -4.21
C GLN A 391 -8.34 -22.74 -5.33
N ALA A 392 -9.35 -22.18 -6.01
CA ALA A 392 -9.15 -21.18 -7.05
C ALA A 392 -8.77 -19.81 -6.46
N GLU A 393 -9.41 -19.39 -5.36
CA GLU A 393 -9.03 -18.16 -4.65
C GLU A 393 -7.61 -18.25 -4.09
N TRP A 394 -7.23 -19.40 -3.52
CA TRP A 394 -5.84 -19.62 -3.10
C TRP A 394 -4.86 -19.61 -4.27
N PHE A 395 -5.26 -20.13 -5.44
CA PHE A 395 -4.46 -20.03 -6.65
C PHE A 395 -4.29 -18.57 -7.11
N ALA A 396 -5.34 -17.75 -7.06
CA ALA A 396 -5.28 -16.33 -7.37
C ALA A 396 -4.33 -15.57 -6.42
N LEU A 397 -4.51 -15.74 -5.10
CA LEU A 397 -3.68 -15.11 -4.07
C LEU A 397 -2.21 -15.57 -4.18
N GLY A 398 -1.97 -16.87 -4.34
CA GLY A 398 -0.64 -17.45 -4.57
C GLY A 398 0.04 -16.93 -5.83
N SER A 399 -0.73 -16.75 -6.91
CA SER A 399 -0.22 -16.16 -8.15
C SER A 399 0.17 -14.69 -7.95
N VAL A 400 -0.64 -13.90 -7.23
CA VAL A 400 -0.35 -12.50 -6.90
C VAL A 400 0.92 -12.36 -6.05
N LEU A 401 1.14 -13.25 -5.08
CA LEU A 401 2.37 -13.28 -4.27
C LEU A 401 3.62 -13.60 -5.11
N ALA A 402 3.48 -14.36 -6.20
CA ALA A 402 4.58 -14.69 -7.09
C ALA A 402 4.89 -13.57 -8.12
N LEU A 403 3.98 -12.60 -8.33
CA LEU A 403 4.16 -11.57 -9.37
C LEU A 403 5.44 -10.73 -9.18
N PRO A 404 5.82 -10.27 -7.97
CA PRO A 404 7.05 -9.49 -7.80
C PRO A 404 8.30 -10.28 -8.17
N LEU A 405 8.39 -11.55 -7.79
CA LEU A 405 9.48 -12.43 -8.21
C LEU A 405 9.54 -12.59 -9.73
N LEU A 406 8.41 -12.84 -10.38
CA LEU A 406 8.34 -12.97 -11.84
C LEU A 406 8.73 -11.67 -12.56
N LEU A 407 8.29 -10.52 -12.03
CA LEU A 407 8.64 -9.20 -12.54
C LEU A 407 10.12 -8.89 -12.34
N MET A 408 10.69 -9.18 -11.16
CA MET A 408 12.11 -8.98 -10.87
C MET A 408 13.01 -9.87 -11.75
N VAL A 409 12.64 -11.15 -11.96
CA VAL A 409 13.36 -12.03 -12.89
C VAL A 409 13.28 -11.50 -14.33
N TYR A 410 12.11 -11.02 -14.77
CA TYR A 410 11.97 -10.40 -16.09
C TYR A 410 12.83 -9.13 -16.23
N LEU A 411 12.80 -8.24 -15.24
CA LEU A 411 13.59 -7.01 -15.24
C LEU A 411 15.09 -7.28 -15.19
N ALA A 412 15.56 -8.26 -14.40
CA ALA A 412 16.96 -8.68 -14.39
C ALA A 412 17.43 -9.18 -15.78
N ILE A 413 16.63 -10.01 -16.46
CA ILE A 413 16.91 -10.48 -17.82
C ILE A 413 16.94 -9.32 -18.83
N ARG A 414 16.17 -8.26 -18.58
CA ARG A 414 16.03 -7.08 -19.45
C ARG A 414 16.91 -5.89 -19.05
N GLN A 415 17.72 -6.02 -18.00
CA GLN A 415 18.52 -4.92 -17.39
C GLN A 415 17.67 -3.68 -17.01
N GLY A 416 16.40 -3.90 -16.68
CA GLY A 416 15.47 -2.85 -16.29
C GLY A 416 15.51 -2.53 -14.80
N ALA A 417 15.20 -1.29 -14.44
CA ALA A 417 15.06 -0.89 -13.03
C ALA A 417 13.86 -1.54 -12.34
N PHE A 418 14.06 -1.92 -11.07
CA PHE A 418 13.01 -2.34 -10.16
C PHE A 418 12.91 -1.36 -8.98
N PHE A 419 11.70 -0.88 -8.72
CA PHE A 419 11.40 -0.09 -7.53
C PHE A 419 10.39 -0.83 -6.67
N VAL A 420 10.54 -0.78 -5.34
CA VAL A 420 9.73 -1.54 -4.37
C VAL A 420 8.21 -1.36 -4.57
N ARG A 421 7.77 -0.17 -5.00
CA ARG A 421 6.37 0.14 -5.35
C ARG A 421 5.76 -0.81 -6.39
N TYR A 422 6.57 -1.38 -7.29
CA TYR A 422 6.15 -2.37 -8.28
C TYR A 422 5.66 -3.68 -7.65
N ALA A 423 6.18 -4.04 -6.48
CA ALA A 423 5.77 -5.23 -5.74
C ALA A 423 4.48 -5.05 -4.94
N GLY A 424 4.00 -3.81 -4.73
CA GLY A 424 2.94 -3.49 -3.76
C GLY A 424 1.62 -4.26 -3.94
N ILE A 425 1.35 -4.82 -5.13
CA ILE A 425 0.21 -5.72 -5.36
C ILE A 425 0.22 -6.96 -4.45
N MET A 426 1.40 -7.46 -4.05
CA MET A 426 1.49 -8.66 -3.21
C MET A 426 1.03 -8.43 -1.78
N VAL A 427 1.15 -7.19 -1.25
CA VAL A 427 0.80 -6.86 0.14
C VAL A 427 -0.67 -7.11 0.41
N TRP A 428 -1.53 -6.87 -0.59
CA TRP A 428 -2.96 -7.23 -0.53
C TRP A 428 -3.19 -8.74 -0.34
N ALA A 429 -2.38 -9.59 -0.96
CA ALA A 429 -2.45 -11.03 -0.77
C ALA A 429 -1.80 -11.48 0.56
N VAL A 430 -0.73 -10.82 1.01
CA VAL A 430 -0.16 -11.02 2.35
C VAL A 430 -1.19 -10.70 3.42
N ALA A 431 -1.90 -9.58 3.34
CA ALA A 431 -2.92 -9.22 4.33
C ALA A 431 -4.04 -10.29 4.47
N VAL A 432 -4.46 -10.90 3.35
CA VAL A 432 -5.40 -12.04 3.36
C VAL A 432 -4.77 -13.28 4.00
N LEU A 433 -3.50 -13.58 3.71
CA LEU A 433 -2.78 -14.69 4.35
C LEU A 433 -2.60 -14.48 5.85
N THR A 434 -2.20 -13.29 6.30
CA THR A 434 -2.02 -12.91 7.70
C THR A 434 -3.34 -13.06 8.47
N ALA A 435 -4.46 -12.61 7.90
CA ALA A 435 -5.78 -12.85 8.46
C ALA A 435 -6.13 -14.35 8.51
N ALA A 436 -5.90 -15.10 7.43
CA ALA A 436 -6.17 -16.53 7.35
C ALA A 436 -5.32 -17.35 8.33
N LEU A 437 -4.06 -16.96 8.55
CA LEU A 437 -3.15 -17.60 9.50
C LEU A 437 -3.59 -17.33 10.94
N LEU A 438 -3.93 -16.08 11.28
CA LEU A 438 -4.50 -15.74 12.58
C LEU A 438 -5.77 -16.56 12.85
N ALA A 439 -6.72 -16.59 11.91
CA ALA A 439 -7.94 -17.39 12.03
C ALA A 439 -7.66 -18.89 12.18
N ARG A 440 -6.65 -19.42 11.46
CA ARG A 440 -6.26 -20.84 11.51
C ARG A 440 -5.69 -21.22 12.88
N TRP A 441 -4.94 -20.33 13.52
CA TRP A 441 -4.44 -20.52 14.88
C TRP A 441 -5.54 -20.33 15.93
N THR A 442 -6.49 -19.42 15.69
CA THR A 442 -7.52 -19.01 16.65
C THR A 442 -8.90 -19.59 16.34
N MET A 443 -8.95 -20.92 16.20
CA MET A 443 -10.19 -21.65 15.93
C MET A 443 -10.95 -21.92 17.23
N ASN A 444 -12.17 -21.40 17.36
CA ASN A 444 -13.08 -21.72 18.45
C ASN A 444 -14.04 -22.86 18.07
N ARG A 445 -14.57 -23.59 19.06
CA ARG A 445 -15.61 -24.62 18.86
C ARG A 445 -16.98 -24.06 19.20
N GLU A 446 -17.82 -23.87 18.18
CA GLU A 446 -19.22 -23.53 18.32
C GLU A 446 -20.07 -24.77 18.02
N GLY A 447 -20.48 -25.48 19.07
CA GLY A 447 -21.13 -26.78 18.95
C GLY A 447 -20.22 -27.83 18.30
N ALA A 448 -20.68 -28.41 17.19
CA ALA A 448 -19.89 -29.33 16.37
C ALA A 448 -18.96 -28.63 15.35
N ALA A 449 -19.06 -27.31 15.19
CA ALA A 449 -18.32 -26.56 14.18
C ALA A 449 -17.05 -25.89 14.74
N ALA A 450 -15.99 -25.87 13.94
CA ALA A 450 -14.79 -25.06 14.20
C ALA A 450 -14.87 -23.76 13.38
N VAL A 451 -14.92 -22.61 14.06
CA VAL A 451 -15.17 -21.28 13.48
C VAL A 451 -14.07 -20.31 13.94
N PRO A 452 -13.59 -19.36 13.11
CA PRO A 452 -12.61 -18.37 13.55
C PRO A 452 -13.09 -17.59 14.77
N ASP A 453 -12.23 -17.39 15.78
CA ASP A 453 -12.58 -16.62 16.96
C ASP A 453 -12.53 -15.11 16.66
N PRO A 454 -13.67 -14.41 16.60
CA PRO A 454 -13.68 -12.99 16.26
C PRO A 454 -12.97 -12.13 17.33
N ARG A 455 -12.76 -12.65 18.56
CA ARG A 455 -11.99 -11.96 19.60
C ARG A 455 -10.52 -11.82 19.24
N ALA A 456 -9.96 -12.79 18.53
CA ALA A 456 -8.57 -12.74 18.08
C ALA A 456 -8.37 -11.69 16.99
N ALA A 457 -9.28 -11.65 16.01
CA ALA A 457 -9.28 -10.59 14.99
C ALA A 457 -9.49 -9.19 15.59
N LEU A 458 -10.34 -9.05 16.60
CA LEU A 458 -10.50 -7.77 17.34
C LEU A 458 -9.20 -7.35 18.03
N LEU A 459 -8.55 -8.26 18.78
CA LEU A 459 -7.27 -7.98 19.44
C LEU A 459 -6.17 -7.64 18.43
N GLY A 460 -6.05 -8.40 17.35
CA GLY A 460 -5.08 -8.15 16.28
C GLY A 460 -5.32 -6.83 15.57
N SER A 461 -6.58 -6.46 15.35
CA SER A 461 -6.93 -5.16 14.76
C SER A 461 -6.50 -4.00 15.65
N ILE A 462 -6.71 -4.11 16.98
CA ILE A 462 -6.25 -3.11 17.94
C ILE A 462 -4.72 -2.99 17.93
N ILE A 463 -4.01 -4.12 17.92
CA ILE A 463 -2.53 -4.15 17.92
C ILE A 463 -1.97 -3.52 16.64
N VAL A 464 -2.45 -3.94 15.47
CA VAL A 464 -2.06 -3.40 14.16
C VAL A 464 -2.32 -1.89 14.09
N LEU A 465 -3.48 -1.43 14.56
CA LEU A 465 -3.80 0.00 14.60
C LEU A 465 -2.88 0.78 15.54
N LEU A 466 -2.55 0.25 16.72
CA LEU A 466 -1.58 0.88 17.63
C LEU A 466 -0.17 0.93 17.00
N MET A 467 0.27 -0.12 16.32
CA MET A 467 1.55 -0.15 15.58
C MET A 467 1.58 0.83 14.40
N SER A 468 0.43 1.10 13.77
CA SER A 468 0.34 2.03 12.63
C SER A 468 0.37 3.51 12.99
N GLY A 469 0.15 3.87 14.27
CA GLY A 469 -0.01 5.27 14.69
C GLY A 469 -1.32 5.95 14.25
N LEU A 470 -2.06 5.42 13.27
CA LEU A 470 -3.26 6.02 12.69
C LEU A 470 -4.33 6.49 13.70
N PRO A 471 -4.61 5.78 14.82
CA PRO A 471 -5.57 6.25 15.82
C PRO A 471 -5.21 7.59 16.49
N PHE A 472 -3.95 8.02 16.41
CA PHE A 472 -3.46 9.27 17.01
C PHE A 472 -3.50 10.47 16.06
N VAL A 473 -3.58 10.24 14.74
CA VAL A 473 -3.59 11.32 13.73
C VAL A 473 -4.78 12.26 13.91
N LEU A 474 -5.99 11.71 14.04
CA LEU A 474 -7.18 12.54 14.24
C LEU A 474 -7.10 13.36 15.55
N PRO A 475 -6.81 12.78 16.74
CA PRO A 475 -6.52 13.55 17.95
C PRO A 475 -5.46 14.64 17.79
N GLN A 476 -4.35 14.36 17.09
CA GLN A 476 -3.29 15.34 16.82
C GLN A 476 -3.84 16.54 16.03
N GLN A 477 -4.58 16.28 14.95
CA GLN A 477 -5.28 17.33 14.18
C GLN A 477 -6.31 18.10 15.01
N MET A 478 -7.02 17.43 15.94
CA MET A 478 -7.94 18.13 16.87
C MET A 478 -7.17 19.12 17.75
N THR A 479 -6.04 18.70 18.32
CA THR A 479 -5.21 19.56 19.18
C THR A 479 -4.53 20.69 18.41
N ALA A 480 -4.09 20.43 17.18
CA ALA A 480 -3.51 21.44 16.29
C ALA A 480 -4.54 22.42 15.70
N HIS A 481 -5.84 22.18 15.90
CA HIS A 481 -6.96 22.91 15.27
C HIS A 481 -7.01 22.78 13.74
N GLU A 482 -6.37 21.73 13.20
CA GLU A 482 -6.23 21.44 11.77
C GLU A 482 -7.36 20.55 11.22
N LEU A 483 -8.37 20.21 12.02
CA LEU A 483 -9.53 19.40 11.58
C LEU A 483 -10.21 19.93 10.31
N ILE A 484 -10.26 21.25 10.15
CA ILE A 484 -10.89 21.88 9.00
C ILE A 484 -9.95 21.72 7.80
N PRO A 485 -10.38 21.14 6.67
CA PRO A 485 -9.67 21.31 5.41
C PRO A 485 -9.73 22.79 5.06
N THR A 486 -8.63 23.49 5.33
CA THR A 486 -8.41 24.84 4.84
C THR A 486 -8.51 24.79 3.31
N HIS A 487 -9.60 25.36 2.79
CA HIS A 487 -9.76 25.62 1.36
C HIS A 487 -8.73 26.69 0.95
N ALA A 488 -7.49 26.25 0.77
CA ALA A 488 -6.38 27.04 0.28
C ALA A 488 -5.60 26.17 -0.72
N ASN A 489 -5.41 26.70 -1.92
CA ASN A 489 -4.74 26.01 -3.04
C ASN A 489 -3.21 25.98 -2.86
N SER A 490 -2.74 25.86 -1.63
CA SER A 490 -1.33 25.73 -1.29
C SER A 490 -0.96 24.26 -1.31
N GLU A 491 -0.19 23.86 -2.32
CA GLU A 491 0.87 22.87 -2.08
C GLU A 491 1.64 23.32 -0.81
N PRO A 492 1.98 22.40 0.13
CA PRO A 492 2.81 22.77 1.26
C PRO A 492 4.09 23.42 0.73
N LYS A 493 4.37 24.64 1.21
CA LYS A 493 5.63 25.30 0.89
C LYS A 493 6.77 24.40 1.39
N PRO A 494 7.67 23.92 0.51
CA PRO A 494 8.83 23.19 0.97
C PRO A 494 9.71 24.08 1.84
N GLU A 495 10.66 23.47 2.55
CA GLU A 495 11.80 24.20 3.10
C GLU A 495 12.45 25.08 2.01
N PRO A 496 12.73 26.37 2.26
CA PRO A 496 13.33 27.24 1.27
C PRO A 496 14.65 26.68 0.74
N CYS A 497 14.88 26.74 -0.57
CA CYS A 497 16.12 26.28 -1.19
C CYS A 497 17.34 27.03 -0.64
N GLN A 498 18.08 26.40 0.29
CA GLN A 498 19.28 26.94 0.90
C GLN A 498 20.39 27.03 -0.14
N ALA A 499 20.51 26.06 -1.05
CA ALA A 499 21.47 26.15 -2.15
C ALA A 499 21.22 27.36 -3.04
N CYS A 500 19.95 27.66 -3.35
CA CYS A 500 19.54 28.83 -4.12
C CYS A 500 19.89 30.13 -3.38
N ALA A 501 19.64 30.19 -2.08
CA ALA A 501 19.97 31.34 -1.24
C ALA A 501 21.49 31.55 -1.10
N ILE A 502 22.28 30.49 -0.91
CA ILE A 502 23.74 30.53 -0.82
C ILE A 502 24.33 31.01 -2.14
N THR A 503 23.93 30.41 -3.27
CA THR A 503 24.46 30.78 -4.58
C THR A 503 24.04 32.19 -5.00
N ALA A 504 22.84 32.65 -4.65
CA ALA A 504 22.42 34.03 -4.86
C ALA A 504 23.17 35.06 -3.99
N GLN A 505 23.69 34.65 -2.82
CA GLN A 505 24.56 35.49 -1.98
C GLN A 505 26.01 35.53 -2.46
N LEU A 506 26.50 34.44 -3.08
CA LEU A 506 27.85 34.35 -3.64
C LEU A 506 27.96 35.09 -4.98
N ASP A 507 27.18 34.67 -5.99
CA ASP A 507 27.05 35.36 -7.27
C ASP A 507 25.72 34.99 -7.96
N PRO A 508 24.71 35.88 -7.97
CA PRO A 508 23.43 35.61 -8.60
C PRO A 508 23.49 35.63 -10.14
N THR A 509 24.61 36.02 -10.75
CA THR A 509 24.78 36.08 -12.21
C THR A 509 25.28 34.77 -12.82
N LEU A 510 25.90 33.91 -12.01
CA LEU A 510 26.37 32.60 -12.45
C LEU A 510 25.20 31.63 -12.65
N PRO A 511 25.26 30.71 -13.64
CA PRO A 511 24.31 29.61 -13.74
C PRO A 511 24.30 28.74 -12.48
N LEU A 512 23.14 28.13 -12.22
CA LEU A 512 22.96 27.02 -11.29
C LEU A 512 22.60 25.78 -12.12
N VAL A 513 23.50 24.82 -12.21
CA VAL A 513 23.25 23.52 -12.84
C VAL A 513 22.70 22.56 -11.79
N ASP A 514 21.60 21.89 -12.09
CA ASP A 514 21.09 20.76 -11.32
C ASP A 514 21.49 19.46 -12.03
N ALA A 515 22.16 18.56 -11.32
CA ALA A 515 22.55 17.25 -11.83
C ALA A 515 21.40 16.22 -11.78
N SER A 516 20.36 16.49 -10.99
CA SER A 516 19.22 15.63 -10.79
C SER A 516 18.03 16.04 -11.65
N GLY A 517 17.68 15.21 -12.64
CA GLY A 517 16.46 15.40 -13.43
C GLY A 517 15.17 15.29 -12.58
N LEU A 518 15.28 14.71 -11.38
CA LEU A 518 14.20 14.66 -10.39
C LEU A 518 13.99 16.03 -9.74
N ALA A 519 15.06 16.58 -9.13
CA ALA A 519 15.01 17.86 -8.45
C ALA A 519 14.74 19.04 -9.41
N PHE A 520 15.27 19.01 -10.63
CA PHE A 520 15.09 20.09 -11.60
C PHE A 520 13.62 20.38 -11.89
N VAL A 521 12.79 19.34 -12.06
CA VAL A 521 11.35 19.50 -12.31
C VAL A 521 10.61 19.97 -11.06
N GLU A 522 11.06 19.56 -9.88
CA GLU A 522 10.51 20.03 -8.60
C GLU A 522 10.83 21.51 -8.35
N MET A 523 12.09 21.92 -8.54
CA MET A 523 12.50 23.33 -8.44
C MET A 523 11.71 24.20 -9.41
N ASN A 524 11.53 23.75 -10.66
CA ASN A 524 10.69 24.44 -11.65
C ASN A 524 9.22 24.64 -11.24
N HIS A 525 8.69 23.86 -10.31
CA HIS A 525 7.33 24.04 -9.80
C HIS A 525 7.24 25.04 -8.64
N ARG A 526 8.33 25.22 -7.88
CA ARG A 526 8.31 25.85 -6.54
C ARG A 526 9.17 27.11 -6.43
N GLU A 527 10.27 27.19 -7.16
CA GLU A 527 11.20 28.31 -7.09
C GLU A 527 10.74 29.54 -7.87
N ASN A 528 11.31 30.70 -7.52
CA ASN A 528 10.98 31.97 -8.16
C ASN A 528 11.77 32.20 -9.47
N ASP A 529 11.29 33.12 -10.30
CA ASP A 529 11.89 33.43 -11.60
C ASP A 529 13.37 33.82 -11.54
N ALA A 530 13.88 34.40 -10.45
CA ALA A 530 15.30 34.76 -10.32
C ALA A 530 16.22 33.55 -10.10
N VAL A 531 15.68 32.44 -9.57
CA VAL A 531 16.35 31.14 -9.55
C VAL A 531 16.17 30.46 -10.90
N LEU A 532 14.94 30.37 -11.40
CA LEU A 532 14.61 29.61 -12.60
C LEU A 532 15.27 30.19 -13.87
N SER A 533 15.41 31.51 -13.99
CA SER A 533 16.08 32.16 -15.13
C SER A 533 17.55 31.77 -15.29
N ARG A 534 18.17 31.20 -14.24
CA ARG A 534 19.56 30.73 -14.23
C ARG A 534 19.70 29.24 -13.86
N LEU A 535 18.59 28.49 -13.77
CA LEU A 535 18.58 27.06 -13.48
C LEU A 535 18.73 26.25 -14.78
N TYR A 536 19.63 25.27 -14.81
CA TYR A 536 19.93 24.44 -15.99
C TYR A 536 19.97 22.95 -15.65
N TYR A 537 19.34 22.12 -16.49
CA TYR A 537 19.60 20.67 -16.56
C TYR A 537 20.33 20.31 -17.85
N LEU A 538 21.48 19.65 -17.75
CA LEU A 538 22.33 19.34 -18.91
C LEU A 538 22.05 17.93 -19.45
N THR A 539 22.13 17.78 -20.78
CA THR A 539 21.97 16.49 -21.48
C THR A 539 23.22 16.10 -22.27
N ASP A 540 23.57 14.82 -22.26
CA ASP A 540 24.66 14.23 -23.07
C ASP A 540 24.47 12.71 -23.13
N ALA A 541 23.71 12.23 -24.10
CA ALA A 541 23.36 10.82 -24.25
C ALA A 541 24.56 9.86 -24.43
N GLU A 542 25.76 10.36 -24.79
CA GLU A 542 26.97 9.54 -24.83
C GLU A 542 27.61 9.46 -23.43
N ALA A 543 27.76 10.61 -22.75
CA ALA A 543 28.31 10.65 -21.40
C ALA A 543 27.40 9.95 -20.39
N SER A 544 26.08 10.21 -20.41
CA SER A 544 25.11 9.61 -19.48
C SER A 544 25.07 8.08 -19.60
N ALA A 545 25.08 7.57 -20.83
CA ALA A 545 25.07 6.13 -21.11
C ALA A 545 26.41 5.45 -20.78
N ARG A 546 27.55 6.14 -20.94
CA ARG A 546 28.88 5.60 -20.63
C ARG A 546 29.22 5.65 -19.14
N ILE A 547 28.86 6.73 -18.45
CA ILE A 547 29.25 7.01 -17.06
C ILE A 547 28.25 6.39 -16.09
N ALA A 548 26.98 6.80 -16.16
CA ALA A 548 25.94 6.36 -15.25
C ALA A 548 25.19 5.11 -15.74
N HIS A 549 25.34 4.73 -17.02
CA HIS A 549 24.48 3.74 -17.69
C HIS A 549 22.99 4.14 -17.61
N ALA A 550 22.72 5.44 -17.73
CA ALA A 550 21.40 6.05 -17.62
C ALA A 550 21.10 6.93 -18.84
N ASN A 551 19.83 7.01 -19.26
CA ASN A 551 19.38 7.96 -20.28
C ASN A 551 17.97 8.53 -20.05
N ILE A 552 17.38 8.29 -18.87
CA ILE A 552 15.96 8.57 -18.62
C ILE A 552 15.60 10.06 -18.62
N PHE A 553 16.58 10.94 -18.41
CA PHE A 553 16.41 12.40 -18.43
C PHE A 553 16.91 13.08 -19.71
N GLU A 554 17.43 12.35 -20.69
CA GLU A 554 17.94 12.93 -21.95
C GLU A 554 16.86 13.66 -22.77
N ARG A 555 15.58 13.40 -22.46
CA ARG A 555 14.42 14.07 -23.05
C ARG A 555 13.98 15.34 -22.29
N MET A 556 14.74 15.80 -21.30
CA MET A 556 14.38 16.98 -20.50
C MET A 556 14.10 18.26 -21.31
N PRO A 557 14.78 18.57 -22.44
CA PRO A 557 14.40 19.72 -23.29
C PRO A 557 12.98 19.64 -23.83
N GLU A 558 12.48 18.43 -24.12
CA GLU A 558 11.12 18.19 -24.58
C GLU A 558 10.10 18.30 -23.44
N VAL A 559 10.51 17.93 -22.22
CA VAL A 559 9.73 18.09 -20.97
C VAL A 559 9.58 19.58 -20.63
N VAL A 560 10.67 20.35 -20.67
CA VAL A 560 10.67 21.82 -20.49
C VAL A 560 9.68 22.47 -21.45
N GLN A 561 9.72 22.12 -22.74
CA GLN A 561 8.77 22.65 -23.72
C GLN A 561 7.32 22.18 -23.48
N ALA A 562 7.12 20.90 -23.15
CA ALA A 562 5.79 20.30 -23.04
C ALA A 562 5.02 20.72 -21.78
N PHE A 563 5.73 20.99 -20.69
CA PHE A 563 5.17 21.43 -19.41
C PHE A 563 5.31 22.95 -19.19
N ALA A 564 5.93 23.67 -20.13
CA ALA A 564 6.21 25.11 -20.07
C ALA A 564 7.01 25.51 -18.80
N LEU A 565 8.07 24.75 -18.52
CA LEU A 565 8.98 25.03 -17.40
C LEU A 565 9.82 26.28 -17.71
N HIS A 566 10.17 27.06 -16.68
CA HIS A 566 10.93 28.32 -16.82
C HIS A 566 12.45 28.12 -16.84
N GLY A 567 12.93 27.08 -16.17
CA GLY A 567 14.33 26.66 -16.17
C GLY A 567 14.73 25.99 -17.48
N HIS A 568 16.03 26.00 -17.76
CA HIS A 568 16.58 25.65 -19.06
C HIS A 568 17.05 24.20 -19.11
N SER A 569 16.98 23.57 -20.28
CA SER A 569 17.69 22.32 -20.52
C SER A 569 18.32 22.31 -21.91
N GLU A 570 19.59 21.93 -21.96
CA GLU A 570 20.43 22.03 -23.16
C GLU A 570 21.60 21.03 -23.16
N PRO A 571 22.21 20.75 -24.33
CA PRO A 571 23.35 19.85 -24.41
C PRO A 571 24.55 20.38 -23.63
N TYR A 572 25.19 19.51 -22.84
CA TYR A 572 26.37 19.81 -22.03
C TYR A 572 27.46 20.56 -22.81
N ALA A 573 27.81 20.05 -24.01
CA ALA A 573 28.82 20.68 -24.86
C ALA A 573 28.47 22.13 -25.25
N ALA A 574 27.18 22.44 -25.48
CA ALA A 574 26.73 23.79 -25.81
C ALA A 574 26.83 24.73 -24.59
N PHE A 575 26.44 24.25 -23.41
CA PHE A 575 26.58 25.00 -22.15
C PHE A 575 28.04 25.36 -21.86
N MET A 576 28.96 24.39 -21.97
CA MET A 576 30.39 24.59 -21.69
C MET A 576 31.14 25.49 -22.69
N THR A 577 30.53 25.84 -23.84
CA THR A 577 31.07 26.91 -24.70
C THR A 577 30.79 28.31 -24.16
N ARG A 578 29.67 28.49 -23.44
CA ARG A 578 29.21 29.79 -22.91
C ARG A 578 29.59 30.00 -21.45
N HIS A 579 29.55 28.94 -20.64
CA HIS A 579 29.72 29.00 -19.20
C HIS A 579 30.95 28.20 -18.79
N ARG A 580 31.97 28.90 -18.25
CA ARG A 580 33.22 28.32 -17.74
C ARG A 580 33.34 28.40 -16.22
N HIS A 581 32.40 29.09 -15.57
CA HIS A 581 32.26 29.23 -14.13
C HIS A 581 30.76 29.20 -13.82
N PHE A 582 30.34 28.33 -12.91
CA PHE A 582 28.94 28.13 -12.51
C PHE A 582 28.85 27.40 -11.17
N PHE A 583 27.66 27.37 -10.57
CA PHE A 583 27.35 26.52 -9.43
C PHE A 583 26.70 25.21 -9.89
N LEU A 584 27.01 24.12 -9.20
CA LEU A 584 26.46 22.79 -9.45
C LEU A 584 25.82 22.24 -8.18
N PHE A 585 24.59 21.77 -8.32
CA PHE A 585 23.76 21.15 -7.30
C PHE A 585 23.57 19.69 -7.69
N GLY A 586 24.04 18.74 -6.88
CA GLY A 586 24.05 17.32 -7.24
C GLY A 586 24.43 16.41 -6.08
N GLN A 587 24.76 15.15 -6.35
CA GLN A 587 25.25 14.23 -5.33
C GLN A 587 26.28 13.30 -5.97
N HIS A 588 27.53 13.36 -5.49
CA HIS A 588 28.70 12.79 -6.17
C HIS A 588 28.56 11.29 -6.53
N ASP A 589 27.97 10.52 -5.60
CA ASP A 589 27.84 9.07 -5.70
C ASP A 589 26.42 8.60 -6.11
N TYR A 590 25.55 9.48 -6.61
CA TYR A 590 24.19 9.08 -6.99
C TYR A 590 24.20 8.27 -8.30
N PRO A 591 23.54 7.09 -8.39
CA PRO A 591 23.70 6.18 -9.53
C PRO A 591 23.33 6.73 -10.91
N GLU A 592 22.53 7.79 -11.00
CA GLU A 592 22.11 8.43 -12.25
C GLU A 592 22.94 9.68 -12.60
N ASP A 593 23.74 10.21 -11.66
CA ASP A 593 24.54 11.41 -11.88
C ASP A 593 25.78 11.08 -12.71
N TRP A 594 25.84 11.68 -13.90
CA TRP A 594 26.98 11.62 -14.81
C TRP A 594 27.68 12.97 -14.94
N ILE A 595 27.09 14.05 -14.45
CA ILE A 595 27.56 15.43 -14.67
C ILE A 595 28.79 15.70 -13.82
N ILE A 596 28.78 15.30 -12.54
CA ILE A 596 29.96 15.47 -11.67
C ILE A 596 31.17 14.66 -12.21
N PRO A 597 31.05 13.34 -12.52
CA PRO A 597 32.16 12.60 -13.13
C PRO A 597 32.61 13.16 -14.49
N LYS A 598 31.69 13.61 -15.36
CA LYS A 598 32.03 14.19 -16.67
C LYS A 598 32.83 15.49 -16.54
N LEU A 599 32.49 16.33 -15.56
CA LEU A 599 33.25 17.55 -15.26
C LEU A 599 34.67 17.23 -14.80
N ILE A 600 34.85 16.18 -13.98
CA ILE A 600 36.17 15.70 -13.56
C ILE A 600 36.98 15.19 -14.75
N GLU A 601 36.37 14.41 -15.66
CA GLU A 601 37.01 13.94 -16.90
C GLU A 601 37.47 15.09 -17.81
N ASP A 602 36.70 16.18 -17.89
CA ASP A 602 37.03 17.39 -18.67
C ASP A 602 38.04 18.32 -17.96
N GLY A 603 38.54 17.92 -16.78
CA GLY A 603 39.53 18.68 -16.02
C GLY A 603 38.96 19.91 -15.30
N ALA A 604 37.66 19.94 -15.00
CA ALA A 604 37.07 20.98 -14.16
C ALA A 604 37.63 20.94 -12.74
N ARG A 605 37.81 22.11 -12.14
CA ARG A 605 38.00 22.27 -10.71
C ARG A 605 36.62 22.39 -10.06
N LEU A 606 36.28 21.45 -9.19
CA LEU A 606 35.11 21.55 -8.31
C LEU A 606 35.56 21.95 -6.90
N GLN A 607 34.92 22.95 -6.31
CA GLN A 607 35.06 23.30 -4.91
C GLN A 607 33.75 23.02 -4.19
N PHE A 608 33.75 22.04 -3.30
CA PHE A 608 32.63 21.80 -2.40
C PHE A 608 32.41 23.01 -1.50
N LEU A 609 31.15 23.48 -1.43
CA LEU A 609 30.73 24.60 -0.60
C LEU A 609 30.03 24.10 0.67
N ARG A 610 29.03 23.23 0.52
CA ARG A 610 28.26 22.63 1.63
C ARG A 610 27.33 21.51 1.12
N THR A 611 26.88 20.66 2.04
CA THR A 611 25.65 19.87 1.88
C THR A 611 24.45 20.71 2.32
N THR A 612 23.35 20.64 1.57
CA THR A 612 22.09 21.35 1.81
C THR A 612 20.95 20.36 2.02
N HIS A 613 20.08 20.66 3.00
CA HIS A 613 18.86 19.91 3.30
C HIS A 613 17.64 20.65 2.74
N ASP A 614 17.66 20.86 1.43
CA ASP A 614 16.57 21.55 0.74
C ASP A 614 15.40 20.56 0.55
N GLY A 615 14.15 21.05 0.53
CA GLY A 615 12.94 20.21 0.48
C GLY A 615 12.71 19.43 -0.83
N TYR A 616 13.77 19.12 -1.55
CA TYR A 616 13.84 18.45 -2.85
C TYR A 616 14.30 16.99 -2.70
N TRP A 617 14.63 16.35 -3.81
CA TRP A 617 15.06 14.96 -3.86
C TRP A 617 16.46 14.77 -3.24
N HIS A 618 16.48 14.27 -2.00
CA HIS A 618 17.64 13.95 -1.17
C HIS A 618 18.52 15.15 -0.75
N ASP A 619 19.37 14.90 0.27
CA ASP A 619 20.43 15.81 0.67
C ASP A 619 21.39 16.03 -0.49
N THR A 620 21.72 17.29 -0.76
CA THR A 620 22.39 17.71 -2.00
C THR A 620 23.71 18.40 -1.69
N GLU A 621 24.71 18.13 -2.50
CA GLU A 621 26.04 18.72 -2.41
C GLU A 621 26.13 19.90 -3.38
N LEU A 622 26.47 21.07 -2.85
CA LEU A 622 26.65 22.29 -3.61
C LEU A 622 28.13 22.50 -3.91
N TYR A 623 28.46 22.65 -5.19
CA TYR A 623 29.80 22.94 -5.68
C TYR A 623 29.85 24.26 -6.44
N GLU A 624 31.01 24.91 -6.38
CA GLU A 624 31.42 25.94 -7.34
C GLU A 624 32.39 25.30 -8.35
N VAL A 625 32.17 25.53 -9.65
CA VAL A 625 32.84 24.80 -10.73
C VAL A 625 33.56 25.77 -11.66
N TRP A 626 34.83 25.50 -11.98
CA TRP A 626 35.61 26.21 -13.00
C TRP A 626 36.17 25.25 -14.03
N LEU A 627 36.02 25.57 -15.30
CA LEU A 627 36.62 24.85 -16.42
C LEU A 627 37.90 25.54 -16.92
N PRO A 628 38.91 24.78 -17.37
CA PRO A 628 40.13 25.35 -17.93
C PRO A 628 39.83 26.17 -19.19
N SER A 629 40.61 27.24 -19.39
CA SER A 629 40.44 28.22 -20.48
C SER A 629 40.77 27.68 -21.88
N GLN A 630 41.34 26.47 -21.97
CA GLN A 630 41.55 25.74 -23.21
C GLN A 630 40.99 24.32 -23.06
N PRO A 631 40.41 23.73 -24.13
CA PRO A 631 40.06 22.32 -24.12
C PRO A 631 41.34 21.51 -23.93
N VAL A 632 41.36 20.63 -22.91
CA VAL A 632 42.41 19.62 -22.80
C VAL A 632 42.33 18.78 -24.07
N ALA A 633 43.41 18.75 -24.85
CA ALA A 633 43.44 17.96 -26.06
C ALA A 633 43.18 16.49 -25.69
N THR A 634 42.07 15.93 -26.18
CA THR A 634 41.74 14.52 -26.00
C THR A 634 42.83 13.70 -26.69
N THR A 635 43.82 13.25 -25.93
CA THR A 635 44.87 12.35 -26.42
C THR A 635 44.18 11.13 -27.01
N PRO A 636 44.29 10.86 -28.33
CA PRO A 636 43.65 9.69 -28.90
C PRO A 636 44.22 8.45 -28.24
N LEU A 637 43.37 7.62 -27.64
CA LEU A 637 43.79 6.32 -27.13
C LEU A 637 44.52 5.57 -28.26
N PRO A 638 45.73 5.04 -28.02
CA PRO A 638 46.45 4.32 -29.06
C PRO A 638 45.59 3.14 -29.51
N ARG A 639 45.27 3.09 -30.81
CA ARG A 639 44.65 1.91 -31.41
C ARG A 639 45.53 0.71 -31.07
N LYS A 640 45.00 -0.27 -30.35
CA LYS A 640 45.70 -1.54 -30.13
C LYS A 640 45.96 -2.20 -31.49
N PRO A 641 47.13 -2.83 -31.68
CA PRO A 641 47.48 -3.56 -32.90
C PRO A 641 46.59 -4.79 -33.10
#